data_AF-A0A0R0M439-F1
#
_entry.id   AF-A0A0R0M439-F1
#
_cell.length_a   1.000
_cell.length_b   1.000
_cell.length_c   1.000
_cell.angle_alpha   90.00
_cell.angle_beta   90.00
_cell.angle_gamma   90.00
#
_symmetry.space_group_name_H-M   'P 1'
#
loop_
_entity.id
_entity.type
_entity.pdbx_description
1 polymer ?
#
loop_
_entity_poly.entity_id
_entity_poly.type
_entity_poly.pdbx_seq_one_letter_code
_entity_poly.pdbx_strand_id
1 'polypeptide(L)'
;MTAVKAKLQDEYVRQLYIGCDNVENCANFFCKSEIQKTYMYKIAKYLSNYGRLFFCNYKNSQDTIYRLNSKRRGHIVLDLYIFVVFPEIKLFEKEDRLKEHKFCQFFKQGDFSDEEKILIEGVLALLLKKYIESDDINLSYVIIRVLSEVLLKVDLKNNIFLNLSDVFLNIDKLVRELQYSITEDHVLDQRKLCLGDTTQLNRSTKDTCKISSNDKNQRKTALMSKNTEKFVCKDCLFSDYFKEQDLTNLILRFQEFFNTKELKSLRSSKKVEELLNIFHILFYINEKTGITSFMDFYLEKFCFAQNFQEEIRLNKSSYKTLIKYPFILPISLKSEFIKSENNDMMKNKLQDAFFTALFIGETAPYFFITVNRNNLYDDMFRLLMEADDSEIRKEIKITFEGEEGVDSGGITKEFFQLISDELVQDDYLFKLKNNVLWFSKEIKTKKYEIVGKLVGLALYNDVILNIPFPTFLFKIFLNKKPDLNDLSEIEPEICKSLKQILNYTEEELKMLEQCFSINRNGKIIELVPNGKNILVDIHNRDSFVTRYSEYIMLEEMEMNIDGLKRGFLSVIQKNIISFLQPSELEKIIVGCSTINVGKLQETAAYSGFASNSPLVVAFWQIFEQYSSDEQKSLLMFITGNERVPVGNNPNSKLIIVRNGCDTDRLPSSQTCFNTLLLPEYSSGKKLREKLTQAISMTKGFFLL
;
A
#
# COMPACT_ATOMS: atom_id res chain seq x y z
N MET A 1 -46.75 1.73 -21.40
CA MET A 1 -45.82 2.81 -21.81
C MET A 1 -44.52 2.22 -22.38
N THR A 2 -44.68 1.39 -23.40
CA THR A 2 -43.65 0.51 -23.96
C THR A 2 -43.00 1.11 -25.22
N ALA A 3 -43.34 2.35 -25.56
CA ALA A 3 -42.74 3.14 -26.65
C ALA A 3 -41.84 4.30 -26.15
N VAL A 4 -41.68 4.46 -24.83
CA VAL A 4 -40.82 5.49 -24.21
C VAL A 4 -39.46 4.90 -23.76
N LYS A 5 -39.37 3.58 -23.56
CA LYS A 5 -38.12 2.87 -23.25
C LYS A 5 -37.15 2.74 -24.44
N ALA A 6 -37.65 2.81 -25.67
CA ALA A 6 -36.83 2.68 -26.89
C ALA A 6 -36.25 4.01 -27.40
N LYS A 7 -36.66 5.16 -26.83
CA LYS A 7 -36.26 6.50 -27.32
C LYS A 7 -35.08 7.13 -26.56
N LEU A 8 -34.65 6.53 -25.45
CA LEU A 8 -33.54 7.02 -24.61
C LEU A 8 -32.21 6.27 -24.81
N GLN A 9 -32.22 5.13 -25.52
CA GLN A 9 -31.00 4.40 -25.92
C GLN A 9 -30.35 4.95 -27.21
N ASP A 10 -31.07 5.78 -27.96
CA ASP A 10 -30.64 6.28 -29.28
C ASP A 10 -30.03 7.70 -29.28
N GLU A 11 -29.94 8.39 -28.14
CA GLU A 11 -29.45 9.78 -28.05
C GLU A 11 -27.94 9.94 -27.72
N TYR A 12 -27.16 8.86 -27.61
CA TYR A 12 -25.71 8.95 -27.36
C TYR A 12 -24.89 8.41 -28.53
N VAL A 13 -24.56 9.33 -29.45
CA VAL A 13 -23.45 9.30 -30.43
C VAL A 13 -23.28 7.97 -31.17
N ARG A 14 -24.00 7.83 -32.29
CA ARG A 14 -23.89 6.64 -33.15
C ARG A 14 -22.75 6.66 -34.17
N GLN A 15 -22.11 7.79 -34.50
CA GLN A 15 -20.95 7.80 -35.41
C GLN A 15 -20.19 9.15 -35.36
N LEU A 16 -18.85 9.11 -35.43
CA LEU A 16 -18.02 10.23 -35.86
C LEU A 16 -17.51 9.89 -37.28
N TYR A 17 -18.09 10.49 -38.31
CA TYR A 17 -17.50 10.54 -39.66
C TYR A 17 -17.40 11.99 -40.09
N ILE A 18 -16.21 12.37 -40.55
CA ILE A 18 -15.95 13.66 -41.17
C ILE A 18 -15.90 13.46 -42.69
N GLY A 19 -17.04 13.70 -43.35
CA GLY A 19 -17.20 13.95 -44.80
C GLY A 19 -16.95 12.77 -45.78
N CYS A 20 -17.86 12.60 -46.75
CA CYS A 20 -17.71 11.77 -47.95
C CYS A 20 -18.00 12.63 -49.20
N ASP A 21 -17.24 12.45 -50.28
CA ASP A 21 -17.29 13.26 -51.51
C ASP A 21 -18.47 12.98 -52.47
N ASN A 22 -19.49 12.20 -52.08
CA ASN A 22 -20.64 11.95 -52.95
C ASN A 22 -21.87 12.78 -52.52
N VAL A 23 -22.06 13.87 -53.24
CA VAL A 23 -23.28 14.68 -53.32
C VAL A 23 -24.41 13.77 -53.84
N GLU A 24 -25.34 13.39 -52.97
CA GLU A 24 -26.80 13.37 -53.26
C GLU A 24 -27.69 12.72 -52.17
N ASN A 25 -27.17 12.14 -51.07
CA ASN A 25 -28.06 11.51 -50.06
C ASN A 25 -27.75 11.76 -48.57
N CYS A 26 -26.91 12.72 -48.20
CA CYS A 26 -26.63 13.03 -46.78
C CYS A 26 -27.59 14.09 -46.22
N ALA A 27 -28.84 13.70 -45.93
CA ALA A 27 -29.77 14.50 -45.15
C ALA A 27 -29.70 14.10 -43.65
N ASN A 28 -29.53 15.14 -42.82
CA ASN A 28 -29.76 15.22 -41.37
C ASN A 28 -28.69 14.68 -40.40
N PHE A 29 -28.62 15.37 -39.25
CA PHE A 29 -28.10 14.98 -37.93
C PHE A 29 -26.92 15.78 -37.37
N PHE A 30 -27.15 17.07 -37.14
CA PHE A 30 -26.83 17.76 -35.87
C PHE A 30 -27.88 18.83 -35.62
N CYS A 31 -28.73 18.66 -34.59
CA CYS A 31 -29.50 19.76 -34.03
C CYS A 31 -29.92 19.46 -32.58
N LYS A 32 -29.31 20.16 -31.61
CA LYS A 32 -30.07 20.91 -30.62
C LYS A 32 -29.23 22.07 -30.05
N SER A 33 -29.74 23.26 -30.36
CA SER A 33 -29.70 24.54 -29.63
C SER A 33 -28.60 24.74 -28.58
N GLU A 34 -27.46 25.32 -29.01
CA GLU A 34 -26.74 26.42 -28.33
C GLU A 34 -25.31 26.62 -28.87
N ILE A 35 -24.81 25.73 -29.74
CA ILE A 35 -23.49 25.93 -30.37
C ILE A 35 -23.66 26.51 -31.77
N GLN A 36 -23.30 27.80 -31.94
CA GLN A 36 -23.33 28.48 -33.22
C GLN A 36 -22.37 27.82 -34.24
N LYS A 37 -22.75 27.75 -35.53
CA LYS A 37 -21.95 27.16 -36.64
C LYS A 37 -20.49 27.65 -36.70
N THR A 38 -20.25 28.89 -36.31
CA THR A 38 -18.93 29.53 -36.20
C THR A 38 -18.03 28.90 -35.14
N TYR A 39 -18.60 28.26 -34.12
CA TYR A 39 -17.86 27.58 -33.04
C TYR A 39 -17.49 26.15 -33.42
N MET A 40 -18.38 25.42 -34.12
CA MET A 40 -18.03 24.13 -34.76
C MET A 40 -16.82 24.29 -35.70
N TYR A 41 -16.76 25.42 -36.41
CA TYR A 41 -15.64 25.77 -37.28
C TYR A 41 -14.35 26.07 -36.49
N LYS A 42 -14.43 26.73 -35.33
CA LYS A 42 -13.27 26.95 -34.44
C LYS A 42 -12.75 25.65 -33.83
N ILE A 43 -13.65 24.79 -33.34
CA ILE A 43 -13.34 23.48 -32.74
C ILE A 43 -12.65 22.59 -33.77
N ALA A 44 -13.23 22.50 -34.97
CA ALA A 44 -12.66 21.70 -36.03
C ALA A 44 -11.31 22.28 -36.48
N LYS A 45 -11.16 23.62 -36.58
CA LYS A 45 -9.89 24.29 -36.93
C LYS A 45 -8.82 24.09 -35.85
N TYR A 46 -9.21 24.02 -34.57
CA TYR A 46 -8.32 23.68 -33.46
C TYR A 46 -7.84 22.24 -33.62
N LEU A 47 -8.76 21.28 -33.77
CA LEU A 47 -8.44 19.85 -33.91
C LEU A 47 -7.69 19.49 -35.20
N SER A 48 -7.94 20.19 -36.31
CA SER A 48 -7.22 20.00 -37.57
C SER A 48 -5.73 20.37 -37.46
N ASN A 49 -5.37 21.24 -36.50
CA ASN A 49 -3.97 21.54 -36.21
C ASN A 49 -3.24 20.37 -35.52
N TYR A 50 -3.99 19.40 -34.98
CA TYR A 50 -3.50 18.21 -34.26
C TYR A 50 -3.61 16.92 -35.11
N GLY A 51 -4.22 17.00 -36.30
CA GLY A 51 -4.46 15.87 -37.21
C GLY A 51 -3.28 15.55 -38.12
N ARG A 52 -2.34 14.73 -37.63
CA ARG A 52 -1.64 13.66 -38.38
C ARG A 52 -0.82 12.84 -37.37
N LEU A 53 -1.38 11.74 -36.88
CA LEU A 53 -0.64 10.73 -36.12
C LEU A 53 -0.41 9.52 -37.04
N PHE A 54 0.85 9.26 -37.37
CA PHE A 54 1.28 8.03 -38.04
C PHE A 54 1.72 7.03 -36.96
N PHE A 55 1.05 5.88 -36.87
CA PHE A 55 1.68 4.67 -36.33
C PHE A 55 2.40 3.99 -37.50
N CYS A 56 3.74 4.09 -37.52
CA CYS A 56 4.56 3.36 -38.49
C CYS A 56 5.15 2.12 -37.82
N ASN A 57 4.77 0.94 -38.31
CA ASN A 57 5.73 -0.15 -38.45
C ASN A 57 5.54 -0.77 -39.83
N TYR A 58 6.51 -0.50 -40.72
CA TYR A 58 6.45 -0.93 -42.12
C TYR A 58 6.88 -2.40 -42.22
N LYS A 59 6.07 -3.22 -42.89
CA LYS A 59 6.60 -4.27 -43.78
C LYS A 59 6.00 -4.02 -45.16
N ASN A 60 6.91 -3.69 -46.09
CA ASN A 60 6.89 -3.72 -47.56
C ASN A 60 5.51 -3.71 -48.25
N SER A 61 5.22 -2.85 -49.22
CA SER A 61 6.08 -2.55 -50.38
C SER A 61 5.57 -1.30 -51.10
N GLN A 62 6.50 -0.54 -51.67
CA GLN A 62 6.20 0.22 -52.88
C GLN A 62 5.80 -0.80 -53.95
N ASP A 63 4.50 -1.01 -54.14
CA ASP A 63 3.86 -0.81 -55.43
C ASP A 63 2.40 -1.28 -55.42
N THR A 64 1.58 -0.39 -55.98
CA THR A 64 0.25 -0.61 -56.59
C THR A 64 -0.94 -1.06 -55.72
N ILE A 65 -1.83 -0.07 -55.51
CA ILE A 65 -3.27 -0.13 -55.78
C ILE A 65 -3.64 -1.35 -56.67
N TYR A 66 -4.28 -2.38 -56.09
CA TYR A 66 -5.46 -3.11 -56.61
C TYR A 66 -5.65 -4.43 -55.82
N ARG A 67 -6.87 -4.60 -55.30
CA ARG A 67 -7.58 -5.83 -54.85
C ARG A 67 -6.73 -7.05 -54.44
N LEU A 68 -7.03 -7.62 -53.26
CA LEU A 68 -7.34 -9.06 -53.13
C LEU A 68 -7.97 -9.42 -51.78
N ASN A 69 -9.13 -10.06 -51.88
CA ASN A 69 -9.69 -10.97 -50.87
C ASN A 69 -8.65 -12.04 -50.50
N SER A 70 -8.33 -12.22 -49.22
CA SER A 70 -8.25 -13.56 -48.60
C SER A 70 -7.97 -13.50 -47.08
N LYS A 71 -8.87 -14.16 -46.36
CA LYS A 71 -8.87 -14.60 -44.96
C LYS A 71 -7.49 -14.66 -44.26
N ARG A 72 -7.30 -13.84 -43.21
CA ARG A 72 -6.70 -14.17 -41.90
C ARG A 72 -6.86 -12.99 -40.93
N ARG A 73 -7.34 -13.29 -39.71
CA ARG A 73 -7.63 -12.42 -38.54
C ARG A 73 -6.51 -11.37 -38.34
N GLY A 74 -6.70 -10.07 -38.10
CA GLY A 74 -7.85 -9.24 -37.75
C GLY A 74 -7.34 -8.11 -36.84
N HIS A 75 -6.54 -7.18 -37.38
CA HIS A 75 -5.98 -6.01 -36.67
C HIS A 75 -6.65 -4.72 -37.18
N ILE A 76 -7.08 -3.85 -36.26
CA ILE A 76 -7.85 -2.64 -36.56
C ILE A 76 -6.91 -1.43 -36.75
N VAL A 77 -7.16 -0.66 -37.80
CA VAL A 77 -6.56 0.66 -38.05
C VAL A 77 -7.34 1.71 -37.24
N LEU A 78 -6.64 2.54 -36.47
CA LEU A 78 -7.22 3.69 -35.77
C LEU A 78 -7.34 4.89 -36.72
N ASP A 79 -8.43 4.94 -37.48
CA ASP A 79 -8.77 6.13 -38.28
C ASP A 79 -9.41 7.20 -37.39
N LEU A 80 -8.58 8.11 -36.87
CA LEU A 80 -9.02 9.34 -36.20
C LEU A 80 -8.81 10.49 -37.18
N TYR A 81 -9.72 10.63 -38.15
CA TYR A 81 -9.67 11.73 -39.11
C TYR A 81 -10.37 12.95 -38.54
N ILE A 82 -9.59 14.01 -38.26
CA ILE A 82 -10.13 15.35 -38.04
C ILE A 82 -9.84 16.22 -39.26
N PHE A 83 -10.68 16.16 -40.28
CA PHE A 83 -10.61 17.07 -41.42
C PHE A 83 -11.36 18.37 -41.13
N VAL A 84 -10.70 19.50 -41.39
CA VAL A 84 -11.38 20.74 -41.75
C VAL A 84 -10.95 21.12 -43.14
N VAL A 85 -11.92 21.19 -44.03
CA VAL A 85 -11.71 21.71 -45.37
C VAL A 85 -11.55 23.22 -45.29
N PHE A 86 -10.43 23.76 -45.80
CA PHE A 86 -10.45 25.08 -46.43
C PHE A 86 -9.86 25.03 -47.83
N PRO A 87 -10.48 25.73 -48.80
CA PRO A 87 -9.81 26.08 -50.03
C PRO A 87 -8.79 27.18 -49.74
N GLU A 88 -7.53 26.91 -50.11
CA GLU A 88 -6.46 27.89 -50.35
C GLU A 88 -5.90 28.68 -49.13
N ILE A 89 -4.82 28.21 -48.48
CA ILE A 89 -3.78 29.10 -47.91
C ILE A 89 -2.38 28.47 -48.03
N LYS A 90 -1.44 29.29 -48.52
CA LYS A 90 0.00 29.04 -48.69
C LYS A 90 0.71 28.60 -47.40
N LEU A 91 1.65 27.67 -47.56
CA LEU A 91 2.63 27.23 -46.56
C LEU A 91 3.32 28.43 -45.88
N PHE A 92 3.18 28.53 -44.55
CA PHE A 92 4.08 29.34 -43.74
C PHE A 92 5.31 28.51 -43.38
N GLU A 93 6.46 28.94 -43.88
CA GLU A 93 7.75 28.66 -43.24
C GLU A 93 7.77 29.36 -41.89
N LYS A 94 8.03 28.59 -40.83
CA LYS A 94 8.74 29.08 -39.64
C LYS A 94 9.31 27.91 -38.86
N GLU A 95 10.63 27.93 -38.80
CA GLU A 95 11.50 27.15 -37.92
C GLU A 95 11.12 27.35 -36.45
N ASP A 96 11.50 26.35 -35.64
CA ASP A 96 11.42 26.25 -34.18
C ASP A 96 10.08 25.83 -33.53
N ARG A 97 10.13 24.67 -32.84
CA ARG A 97 9.25 24.10 -31.79
C ARG A 97 8.56 22.74 -32.04
N LEU A 98 9.14 21.82 -32.80
CA LEU A 98 8.66 20.42 -32.85
C LEU A 98 9.50 19.51 -31.96
N LYS A 99 9.27 19.57 -30.65
CA LYS A 99 9.82 18.61 -29.67
C LYS A 99 8.76 17.76 -28.95
N GLU A 100 7.46 18.02 -29.16
CA GLU A 100 6.36 17.26 -28.53
C GLU A 100 5.19 17.07 -29.50
N HIS A 101 4.48 15.94 -29.42
CA HIS A 101 3.25 15.71 -30.18
C HIS A 101 2.22 16.78 -29.77
N LYS A 102 1.66 17.50 -30.74
CA LYS A 102 0.67 18.54 -30.45
C LYS A 102 -0.53 17.98 -29.64
N PHE A 103 -0.98 16.75 -29.90
CA PHE A 103 -2.04 16.12 -29.09
C PHE A 103 -1.61 15.99 -27.62
N CYS A 104 -0.37 15.55 -27.37
CA CYS A 104 0.17 15.49 -26.01
C CYS A 104 0.28 16.90 -25.40
N GLN A 105 0.70 17.90 -26.18
CA GLN A 105 0.77 19.29 -25.75
C GLN A 105 -0.60 19.85 -25.33
N PHE A 106 -1.66 19.52 -26.07
CA PHE A 106 -3.04 19.92 -25.75
C PHE A 106 -3.48 19.35 -24.40
N PHE A 107 -3.36 18.03 -24.18
CA PHE A 107 -3.79 17.42 -22.92
C PHE A 107 -2.91 17.80 -21.73
N LYS A 108 -1.63 18.08 -21.96
CA LYS A 108 -0.68 18.53 -20.93
C LYS A 108 -0.77 20.02 -20.61
N GLN A 109 -1.64 20.78 -21.28
CA GLN A 109 -1.79 22.20 -20.97
C GLN A 109 -2.39 22.39 -19.56
N GLY A 110 -2.13 23.57 -18.98
CA GLY A 110 -2.45 23.83 -17.57
C GLY A 110 -3.96 23.87 -17.27
N ASP A 111 -4.75 24.44 -18.17
CA ASP A 111 -6.20 24.61 -18.01
C ASP A 111 -6.92 24.53 -19.36
N PHE A 112 -8.23 24.30 -19.33
CA PHE A 112 -9.09 24.16 -20.50
C PHE A 112 -10.22 25.18 -20.47
N SER A 113 -10.47 25.82 -21.61
CA SER A 113 -11.71 26.56 -21.84
C SER A 113 -12.93 25.62 -21.77
N ASP A 114 -14.12 26.17 -21.51
CA ASP A 114 -15.35 25.36 -21.42
C ASP A 114 -15.64 24.59 -22.72
N GLU A 115 -15.25 25.15 -23.86
CA GLU A 115 -15.34 24.51 -25.17
C GLU A 115 -14.39 23.30 -25.28
N GLU A 116 -13.15 23.44 -24.80
CA GLU A 116 -12.17 22.35 -24.75
C GLU A 116 -12.57 21.26 -23.77
N LYS A 117 -13.21 21.59 -22.65
CA LYS A 117 -13.75 20.61 -21.69
C LYS A 117 -14.80 19.71 -22.35
N ILE A 118 -15.76 20.28 -23.08
CA ILE A 118 -16.77 19.51 -23.83
C ILE A 118 -16.12 18.61 -24.87
N LEU A 119 -15.10 19.11 -25.55
CA LEU A 119 -14.35 18.33 -26.54
C LEU A 119 -13.62 17.14 -25.90
N ILE A 120 -12.96 17.35 -24.76
CA ILE A 120 -12.28 16.30 -24.01
C ILE A 120 -13.25 15.20 -23.58
N GLU A 121 -14.43 15.57 -23.09
CA GLU A 121 -15.48 14.59 -22.78
C GLU A 121 -15.85 13.75 -24.00
N GLY A 122 -16.04 14.39 -25.16
CA GLY A 122 -16.36 13.71 -26.42
C GLY A 122 -15.26 12.76 -26.87
N VAL A 123 -13.99 13.18 -26.76
CA VAL A 123 -12.82 12.34 -27.09
C VAL A 123 -12.78 11.12 -26.16
N LEU A 124 -12.89 11.29 -24.85
CA LEU A 124 -12.88 10.18 -23.89
C LEU A 124 -14.03 9.21 -24.15
N ALA A 125 -15.25 9.70 -24.39
CA ALA A 125 -16.40 8.86 -24.69
C ALA A 125 -16.19 8.01 -25.96
N LEU A 126 -15.57 8.59 -27.00
CA LEU A 126 -15.25 7.88 -28.23
C LEU A 126 -14.16 6.82 -28.04
N LEU A 127 -13.08 7.17 -27.32
CA LEU A 127 -12.01 6.22 -27.01
C LEU A 127 -12.57 5.03 -26.21
N LEU A 128 -13.41 5.29 -25.22
CA LEU A 128 -14.08 4.26 -24.42
C LEU A 128 -15.00 3.37 -25.23
N LYS A 129 -15.86 3.97 -26.06
CA LYS A 129 -16.75 3.20 -26.95
C LYS A 129 -15.95 2.29 -27.86
N LYS A 130 -14.87 2.81 -28.46
CA LYS A 130 -14.02 2.02 -29.35
C LYS A 130 -13.29 0.91 -28.59
N TYR A 131 -12.82 1.18 -27.37
CA TYR A 131 -12.24 0.15 -26.51
C TYR A 131 -13.23 -0.98 -26.25
N ILE A 132 -14.48 -0.67 -25.89
CA ILE A 132 -15.53 -1.67 -25.66
C ILE A 132 -15.82 -2.49 -26.93
N GLU A 133 -15.76 -1.88 -28.11
CA GLU A 133 -16.00 -2.56 -29.39
C GLU A 133 -14.81 -3.43 -29.86
N SER A 134 -13.57 -3.02 -29.56
CA SER A 134 -12.36 -3.68 -30.09
C SER A 134 -11.58 -4.51 -29.09
N ASP A 135 -11.79 -4.30 -27.79
CA ASP A 135 -10.96 -4.81 -26.68
C ASP A 135 -9.45 -4.58 -26.92
N ASP A 136 -9.10 -3.42 -27.48
CA ASP A 136 -7.72 -3.10 -27.84
C ASP A 136 -6.98 -2.53 -26.64
N ILE A 137 -5.99 -3.28 -26.15
CA ILE A 137 -5.24 -2.88 -24.96
C ILE A 137 -4.43 -1.60 -25.16
N ASN A 138 -3.91 -1.33 -26.36
CA ASN A 138 -3.13 -0.12 -26.58
C ASN A 138 -4.00 1.12 -26.40
N LEU A 139 -5.29 0.99 -26.74
CA LEU A 139 -6.28 2.02 -26.50
C LEU A 139 -6.55 2.23 -25.01
N SER A 140 -6.46 1.17 -24.19
CA SER A 140 -6.56 1.30 -22.73
C SER A 140 -5.46 2.19 -22.15
N TYR A 141 -4.22 2.06 -22.64
CA TYR A 141 -3.09 2.87 -22.16
C TYR A 141 -3.28 4.34 -22.51
N VAL A 142 -3.75 4.61 -23.72
CA VAL A 142 -4.10 5.97 -24.15
C VAL A 142 -5.21 6.54 -23.28
N ILE A 143 -6.28 5.79 -23.02
CA ILE A 143 -7.39 6.24 -22.17
C ILE A 143 -6.90 6.55 -20.76
N ILE A 144 -6.08 5.68 -20.16
CA ILE A 144 -5.53 5.86 -18.81
C ILE A 144 -4.69 7.14 -18.72
N ARG A 145 -3.79 7.37 -19.69
CA ARG A 145 -2.94 8.56 -19.68
C ARG A 145 -3.73 9.84 -19.95
N VAL A 146 -4.68 9.81 -20.88
CA VAL A 146 -5.59 10.94 -21.13
C VAL A 146 -6.39 11.25 -19.87
N LEU A 147 -6.95 10.24 -19.21
CA LEU A 147 -7.65 10.38 -17.94
C LEU A 147 -6.76 11.03 -16.88
N SER A 148 -5.53 10.57 -16.72
CA SER A 148 -4.56 11.15 -15.78
C SER A 148 -4.30 12.64 -16.03
N GLU A 149 -4.33 13.10 -17.28
CA GLU A 149 -4.11 14.51 -17.62
C GLU A 149 -5.33 15.41 -17.37
N VAL A 150 -6.55 14.84 -17.43
CA VAL A 150 -7.79 15.64 -17.39
C VAL A 150 -8.61 15.49 -16.12
N LEU A 151 -8.36 14.45 -15.30
CA LEU A 151 -9.17 14.12 -14.11
C LEU A 151 -9.38 15.31 -13.16
N LEU A 152 -8.37 16.17 -13.00
CA LEU A 152 -8.41 17.34 -12.12
C LEU A 152 -8.82 18.64 -12.82
N LYS A 153 -8.79 18.65 -14.16
CA LYS A 153 -8.97 19.86 -14.97
C LYS A 153 -10.36 19.93 -15.62
N VAL A 154 -11.04 18.79 -15.74
CA VAL A 154 -12.34 18.65 -16.42
C VAL A 154 -13.32 17.93 -15.52
N ASP A 155 -14.48 18.54 -15.26
CA ASP A 155 -15.58 17.89 -14.54
C ASP A 155 -16.31 16.90 -15.46
N LEU A 156 -15.70 15.73 -15.66
CA LEU A 156 -16.24 14.69 -16.53
C LEU A 156 -17.62 14.19 -16.05
N LYS A 157 -18.55 13.99 -17.00
CA LYS A 157 -19.87 13.39 -16.72
C LYS A 157 -19.80 11.94 -16.22
N ASN A 158 -20.82 11.57 -15.44
CA ASN A 158 -20.94 10.25 -14.79
C ASN A 158 -20.88 9.07 -15.77
N ASN A 159 -21.39 9.22 -17.00
CA ASN A 159 -21.41 8.16 -18.01
C ASN A 159 -20.00 7.78 -18.51
N ILE A 160 -19.04 8.70 -18.47
CA ILE A 160 -17.65 8.42 -18.82
C ILE A 160 -17.06 7.41 -17.82
N PHE A 161 -17.29 7.62 -16.52
CA PHE A 161 -16.78 6.75 -15.47
C PHE A 161 -17.42 5.36 -15.44
N LEU A 162 -18.70 5.23 -15.83
CA LEU A 162 -19.38 3.93 -15.91
C LEU A 162 -18.67 2.97 -16.88
N ASN A 163 -18.21 3.49 -18.02
CA ASN A 163 -17.53 2.71 -19.05
C ASN A 163 -16.02 2.59 -18.79
N LEU A 164 -15.47 3.45 -17.93
CA LEU A 164 -14.04 3.49 -17.64
C LEU A 164 -13.58 2.24 -16.88
N SER A 165 -14.44 1.66 -16.05
CA SER A 165 -14.17 0.40 -15.34
C SER A 165 -13.85 -0.74 -16.30
N ASP A 166 -14.46 -0.77 -17.50
CA ASP A 166 -14.19 -1.80 -18.51
C ASP A 166 -12.76 -1.75 -19.03
N VAL A 167 -12.17 -0.55 -19.13
CA VAL A 167 -10.77 -0.33 -19.54
C VAL A 167 -9.79 -1.08 -18.64
N PHE A 168 -10.15 -1.19 -17.37
CA PHE A 168 -9.34 -1.82 -16.36
C PHE A 168 -9.69 -3.29 -16.14
N LEU A 169 -10.60 -3.92 -16.90
CA LEU A 169 -10.93 -5.35 -16.74
C LEU A 169 -9.80 -6.29 -17.19
N ASN A 170 -8.92 -5.85 -18.09
CA ASN A 170 -7.76 -6.62 -18.59
C ASN A 170 -6.54 -6.54 -17.65
N ILE A 171 -6.76 -6.62 -16.34
CA ILE A 171 -5.74 -6.43 -15.29
C ILE A 171 -4.53 -7.34 -15.46
N ASP A 172 -4.75 -8.63 -15.75
CA ASP A 172 -3.65 -9.61 -15.83
C ASP A 172 -2.64 -9.27 -16.93
N LYS A 173 -3.07 -8.57 -17.99
CA LYS A 173 -2.17 -8.16 -19.06
C LYS A 173 -1.39 -6.89 -18.68
N LEU A 174 -2.05 -5.92 -18.02
CA LEU A 174 -1.38 -4.74 -17.44
C LEU A 174 -0.31 -5.14 -16.42
N VAL A 175 -0.63 -6.07 -15.52
CA VAL A 175 0.31 -6.60 -14.52
C VAL A 175 1.52 -7.27 -15.20
N ARG A 176 1.30 -8.08 -16.23
CA ARG A 176 2.39 -8.74 -16.96
C ARG A 176 3.34 -7.75 -17.64
N GLU A 177 2.82 -6.69 -18.26
CA GLU A 177 3.67 -5.67 -18.90
C GLU A 177 4.50 -4.90 -17.86
N LEU A 178 3.90 -4.53 -16.74
CA LEU A 178 4.60 -3.87 -15.64
C LEU A 178 5.67 -4.77 -15.00
N GLN A 179 5.39 -6.07 -14.83
CA GLN A 179 6.38 -7.03 -14.32
C GLN A 179 7.53 -7.22 -15.31
N TYR A 180 7.26 -7.20 -16.61
CA TYR A 180 8.28 -7.31 -17.65
C TYR A 180 9.18 -6.07 -17.69
N SER A 181 8.62 -4.85 -17.54
CA SER A 181 9.44 -3.63 -17.46
C SER A 181 10.38 -3.62 -16.26
N ILE A 182 9.92 -4.10 -15.09
CA ILE A 182 10.76 -4.26 -13.89
C ILE A 182 11.96 -5.17 -14.19
N THR A 183 11.73 -6.28 -14.88
CA THR A 183 12.81 -7.23 -15.22
C THR A 183 13.80 -6.69 -16.27
N GLU A 184 13.35 -5.89 -17.24
CA GLU A 184 14.26 -5.31 -18.25
C GLU A 184 15.10 -4.15 -17.70
N ASP A 185 14.55 -3.31 -16.83
CA ASP A 185 15.32 -2.24 -16.17
C ASP A 185 16.40 -2.82 -15.24
N HIS A 186 16.15 -3.95 -14.58
CA HIS A 186 17.18 -4.68 -13.85
C HIS A 186 18.31 -5.22 -14.75
N VAL A 187 18.03 -5.60 -16.00
CA VAL A 187 19.05 -6.05 -16.97
C VAL A 187 19.83 -4.87 -17.56
N LEU A 188 19.22 -3.69 -17.69
CA LEU A 188 19.86 -2.47 -18.19
C LEU A 188 20.74 -1.78 -17.14
N ASP A 189 20.38 -1.82 -15.86
CA ASP A 189 21.22 -1.30 -14.77
C ASP A 189 22.44 -2.20 -14.49
N GLN A 190 22.34 -3.51 -14.71
CA GLN A 190 23.49 -4.43 -14.60
C GLN A 190 24.53 -4.24 -15.72
N ARG A 191 24.15 -3.75 -16.90
CA ARG A 191 25.11 -3.40 -17.96
C ARG A 191 25.87 -2.09 -17.70
N LYS A 192 25.42 -1.27 -16.75
CA LYS A 192 26.13 -0.04 -16.34
C LYS A 192 27.18 -0.26 -15.25
N LEU A 193 27.27 -1.46 -14.67
CA LEU A 193 28.27 -1.80 -13.65
C LEU A 193 29.49 -2.60 -14.18
N CYS A 194 29.55 -2.88 -15.49
CA CYS A 194 30.70 -3.55 -16.13
C CYS A 194 31.29 -2.73 -17.30
N LEU A 195 31.33 -1.40 -17.19
CA LEU A 195 32.06 -0.51 -18.10
C LEU A 195 32.82 0.57 -17.31
N GLY A 196 33.70 0.12 -16.42
CA GLY A 196 34.71 0.93 -15.76
C GLY A 196 36.06 0.25 -15.88
N ASP A 197 36.81 0.60 -16.93
CA ASP A 197 38.27 0.71 -16.99
C ASP A 197 38.76 0.63 -18.44
N THR A 198 38.71 1.78 -19.12
CA THR A 198 39.59 2.04 -20.26
C THR A 198 40.68 3.00 -19.82
N THR A 199 41.79 2.49 -19.31
CA THR A 199 43.10 3.07 -19.64
C THR A 199 44.18 1.99 -19.71
N GLN A 200 44.97 2.10 -20.78
CA GLN A 200 46.32 1.59 -21.00
C GLN A 200 46.52 0.41 -21.98
N LEU A 201 47.40 0.74 -22.93
CA LEU A 201 48.35 -0.09 -23.69
C LEU A 201 48.00 -0.50 -25.13
N ASN A 202 48.49 0.37 -26.03
CA ASN A 202 49.03 0.04 -27.35
C ASN A 202 49.96 -1.18 -27.31
N ARG A 203 49.83 -2.09 -28.28
CA ARG A 203 50.83 -2.39 -29.34
C ARG A 203 50.59 -3.78 -29.97
N SER A 204 50.58 -3.77 -31.30
CA SER A 204 51.04 -4.80 -32.25
C SER A 204 51.15 -6.27 -31.78
N THR A 205 50.44 -7.16 -32.46
CA THR A 205 51.05 -8.21 -33.29
C THR A 205 49.98 -8.89 -34.15
N LYS A 206 50.32 -9.09 -35.42
CA LYS A 206 49.68 -10.02 -36.34
C LYS A 206 49.83 -11.41 -35.74
N ASP A 207 48.78 -12.23 -35.74
CA ASP A 207 48.88 -13.59 -36.26
C ASP A 207 47.52 -14.23 -36.54
N THR A 208 47.58 -15.09 -37.52
CA THR A 208 46.50 -15.69 -38.29
C THR A 208 45.78 -16.81 -37.55
N CYS A 209 44.44 -16.86 -37.65
CA CYS A 209 43.74 -18.14 -37.78
C CYS A 209 42.49 -18.01 -38.66
N LYS A 210 42.58 -18.63 -39.84
CA LYS A 210 41.45 -18.94 -40.73
C LYS A 210 40.67 -20.09 -40.10
N ILE A 211 39.39 -19.89 -39.80
CA ILE A 211 38.40 -20.98 -39.79
C ILE A 211 37.19 -20.53 -40.62
N SER A 212 36.74 -21.49 -41.40
CA SER A 212 35.86 -21.47 -42.55
C SER A 212 34.37 -21.29 -42.24
N SER A 213 33.70 -20.50 -43.07
CA SER A 213 32.32 -20.67 -43.57
C SER A 213 31.25 -21.28 -42.65
N ASN A 214 30.51 -20.42 -41.95
CA ASN A 214 29.06 -20.26 -42.10
C ASN A 214 28.55 -19.20 -41.12
N ASP A 215 28.40 -17.95 -41.57
CA ASP A 215 27.29 -17.08 -41.12
C ASP A 215 27.28 -15.75 -41.88
N LYS A 216 26.39 -15.62 -42.86
CA LYS A 216 26.13 -14.36 -43.59
C LYS A 216 25.10 -13.45 -42.88
N ASN A 217 24.71 -13.75 -41.64
CA ASN A 217 23.65 -13.02 -40.93
C ASN A 217 24.10 -12.00 -39.88
N GLN A 218 25.40 -11.88 -39.56
CA GLN A 218 25.86 -10.96 -38.50
C GLN A 218 26.48 -9.62 -38.98
N ARG A 219 26.64 -9.40 -40.29
CA ARG A 219 27.23 -8.14 -40.82
C ARG A 219 26.21 -7.09 -41.29
N LYS A 220 24.90 -7.36 -41.23
CA LYS A 220 23.85 -6.35 -41.55
C LYS A 220 23.36 -5.56 -40.34
N THR A 221 23.68 -5.99 -39.12
CA THR A 221 23.19 -5.36 -37.88
C THR A 221 24.10 -4.26 -37.33
N ALA A 222 25.35 -4.16 -37.79
CA ALA A 222 26.33 -3.22 -37.24
C ALA A 222 26.54 -1.93 -38.06
N LEU A 223 25.93 -1.80 -39.25
CA LEU A 223 26.04 -0.59 -40.09
C LEU A 223 24.76 0.25 -40.18
N MET A 224 23.71 -0.11 -39.43
CA MET A 224 22.42 0.59 -39.39
C MET A 224 22.22 1.42 -38.11
N SER A 225 23.26 1.58 -37.27
CA SER A 225 23.19 2.30 -35.99
C SER A 225 23.79 3.70 -36.02
N LYS A 226 23.89 4.36 -37.19
CA LYS A 226 24.45 5.72 -37.28
C LYS A 226 23.55 6.80 -37.89
N ASN A 227 22.31 6.51 -38.32
CA ASN A 227 21.47 7.53 -38.99
C ASN A 227 19.96 7.42 -38.71
N THR A 228 19.56 7.18 -37.45
CA THR A 228 18.17 7.45 -37.02
C THR A 228 18.18 8.09 -35.65
N GLU A 229 18.44 9.39 -35.58
CA GLU A 229 17.93 10.20 -34.46
C GLU A 229 16.40 10.22 -34.57
N LYS A 230 15.75 9.21 -33.97
CA LYS A 230 14.30 9.19 -33.82
C LYS A 230 13.90 10.32 -32.87
N PHE A 231 13.10 11.27 -33.38
CA PHE A 231 12.38 12.25 -32.58
C PHE A 231 11.39 11.52 -31.65
N VAL A 232 11.71 11.38 -30.36
CA VAL A 232 10.85 10.71 -29.37
C VAL A 232 10.28 11.75 -28.40
N CYS A 233 8.97 11.95 -28.42
CA CYS A 233 8.26 12.69 -27.36
C CYS A 233 8.45 11.93 -26.03
N LYS A 234 9.11 12.55 -25.05
CA LYS A 234 9.56 11.87 -23.81
C LYS A 234 8.41 11.24 -23.00
N ASP A 235 7.22 11.85 -23.00
CA ASP A 235 6.00 11.25 -22.42
C ASP A 235 4.82 11.36 -23.39
N CYS A 236 4.90 10.57 -24.45
CA CYS A 236 3.82 10.41 -25.41
C CYS A 236 2.63 9.68 -24.79
N LEU A 237 1.42 10.25 -24.92
CA LEU A 237 0.17 9.59 -24.52
C LEU A 237 -0.11 8.28 -25.30
N PHE A 238 0.50 8.13 -26.48
CA PHE A 238 0.36 6.97 -27.37
C PHE A 238 1.50 5.96 -27.27
N SER A 239 2.21 5.91 -26.14
CA SER A 239 3.22 4.86 -25.94
C SER A 239 2.56 3.48 -25.97
N ASP A 240 3.12 2.56 -26.77
CA ASP A 240 2.58 1.21 -27.02
C ASP A 240 2.70 0.25 -25.83
N TYR A 241 3.32 0.68 -24.73
CA TYR A 241 3.54 -0.09 -23.51
C TYR A 241 3.12 0.73 -22.29
N PHE A 242 2.54 0.09 -21.28
CA PHE A 242 2.16 0.73 -20.02
C PHE A 242 3.37 0.85 -19.08
N LYS A 243 3.68 2.07 -18.62
CA LYS A 243 4.85 2.36 -17.77
C LYS A 243 4.47 2.42 -16.30
N GLU A 244 5.43 2.14 -15.41
CA GLU A 244 5.27 2.36 -13.97
C GLU A 244 4.83 3.79 -13.64
N GLN A 245 5.43 4.78 -14.31
CA GLN A 245 5.07 6.20 -14.15
C GLN A 245 3.60 6.48 -14.51
N ASP A 246 3.01 5.73 -15.44
CA ASP A 246 1.59 5.90 -15.80
C ASP A 246 0.69 5.52 -14.60
N LEU A 247 1.02 4.43 -13.90
CA LEU A 247 0.31 4.01 -12.70
C LEU A 247 0.49 5.01 -11.55
N THR A 248 1.74 5.37 -11.25
CA THR A 248 2.05 6.31 -10.15
C THR A 248 1.41 7.67 -10.36
N ASN A 249 1.47 8.22 -11.59
CA ASN A 249 0.81 9.49 -11.91
C ASN A 249 -0.69 9.40 -11.74
N LEU A 250 -1.32 8.31 -12.20
CA LEU A 250 -2.77 8.18 -12.08
C LEU A 250 -3.19 8.09 -10.60
N ILE A 251 -2.48 7.32 -9.78
CA ILE A 251 -2.74 7.22 -8.32
C ILE A 251 -2.68 8.60 -7.67
N LEU A 252 -1.63 9.38 -7.94
CA LEU A 252 -1.48 10.74 -7.42
C LEU A 252 -2.67 11.64 -7.83
N ARG A 253 -3.12 11.55 -9.09
CA ARG A 253 -4.26 12.33 -9.58
C ARG A 253 -5.58 11.95 -8.90
N PHE A 254 -5.79 10.66 -8.62
CA PHE A 254 -6.94 10.21 -7.83
C PHE A 254 -6.88 10.72 -6.39
N GLN A 255 -5.71 10.67 -5.74
CA GLN A 255 -5.54 11.23 -4.40
C GLN A 255 -5.85 12.73 -4.37
N GLU A 256 -5.28 13.49 -5.32
CA GLU A 256 -5.55 14.93 -5.46
C GLU A 256 -7.04 15.20 -5.65
N PHE A 257 -7.72 14.41 -6.49
CA PHE A 257 -9.14 14.53 -6.76
C PHE A 257 -9.97 14.34 -5.49
N PHE A 258 -9.76 13.24 -4.77
CA PHE A 258 -10.50 12.94 -3.54
C PHE A 258 -10.22 13.93 -2.40
N ASN A 259 -9.03 14.53 -2.38
CA ASN A 259 -8.65 15.52 -1.38
C ASN A 259 -9.17 16.93 -1.68
N THR A 260 -9.95 17.13 -2.75
CA THR A 260 -10.63 18.41 -3.02
C THR A 260 -11.75 18.69 -2.01
N LYS A 261 -11.91 19.95 -1.60
CA LYS A 261 -12.86 20.36 -0.55
C LYS A 261 -14.34 20.14 -0.91
N GLU A 262 -14.65 19.90 -2.18
CA GLU A 262 -16.02 19.75 -2.67
C GLU A 262 -16.60 18.35 -2.38
N LEU A 263 -15.75 17.33 -2.25
CA LEU A 263 -16.17 15.95 -2.06
C LEU A 263 -16.48 15.67 -0.59
N LYS A 264 -17.71 16.01 -0.19
CA LYS A 264 -18.14 15.88 1.21
C LYS A 264 -18.59 14.48 1.63
N SER A 265 -18.97 13.60 0.72
CA SER A 265 -19.41 12.24 1.08
C SER A 265 -19.38 11.23 -0.07
N LEU A 266 -19.08 9.97 0.25
CA LEU A 266 -19.27 8.80 -0.62
C LEU A 266 -20.69 8.71 -1.22
N ARG A 267 -21.70 9.13 -0.45
CA ARG A 267 -23.10 9.03 -0.82
C ARG A 267 -23.59 10.24 -1.62
N SER A 268 -22.74 11.25 -1.83
CA SER A 268 -23.11 12.48 -2.53
C SER A 268 -23.37 12.29 -4.03
N SER A 269 -22.67 11.34 -4.68
CA SER A 269 -22.83 11.11 -6.12
C SER A 269 -22.45 9.68 -6.52
N LYS A 270 -23.03 9.21 -7.64
CA LYS A 270 -22.60 7.95 -8.28
C LYS A 270 -21.17 8.06 -8.82
N LYS A 271 -20.74 9.26 -9.24
CA LYS A 271 -19.38 9.56 -9.73
C LYS A 271 -18.29 9.14 -8.74
N VAL A 272 -18.46 9.50 -7.46
CA VAL A 272 -17.51 9.19 -6.39
C VAL A 272 -17.33 7.68 -6.21
N GLU A 273 -18.42 6.91 -6.36
CA GLU A 273 -18.37 5.44 -6.28
C GLU A 273 -17.60 4.82 -7.43
N GLU A 274 -17.89 5.22 -8.67
CA GLU A 274 -17.18 4.70 -9.83
C GLU A 274 -15.69 5.03 -9.76
N LEU A 275 -15.33 6.24 -9.31
CA LEU A 275 -13.95 6.62 -9.08
C LEU A 275 -13.26 5.76 -8.02
N LEU A 276 -13.94 5.43 -6.92
CA LEU A 276 -13.40 4.52 -5.91
C LEU A 276 -13.26 3.09 -6.44
N ASN A 277 -14.17 2.63 -7.29
CA ASN A 277 -14.06 1.33 -7.97
C ASN A 277 -12.82 1.30 -8.87
N ILE A 278 -12.60 2.34 -9.67
CA ILE A 278 -11.39 2.45 -10.51
C ILE A 278 -10.14 2.49 -9.62
N PHE A 279 -10.16 3.28 -8.54
CA PHE A 279 -9.03 3.38 -7.63
C PHE A 279 -8.72 2.05 -6.93
N HIS A 280 -9.75 1.24 -6.65
CA HIS A 280 -9.60 -0.12 -6.13
C HIS A 280 -8.93 -1.04 -7.16
N ILE A 281 -9.22 -0.88 -8.45
CA ILE A 281 -8.54 -1.65 -9.49
C ILE A 281 -7.05 -1.25 -9.56
N LEU A 282 -6.72 0.05 -9.45
CA LEU A 282 -5.33 0.50 -9.37
C LEU A 282 -4.61 -0.09 -8.15
N PHE A 283 -5.30 -0.18 -7.01
CA PHE A 283 -4.79 -0.81 -5.81
C PHE A 283 -4.50 -2.30 -6.04
N TYR A 284 -5.42 -3.02 -6.67
CA TYR A 284 -5.23 -4.44 -6.99
C TYR A 284 -4.07 -4.66 -7.98
N ILE A 285 -3.89 -3.78 -8.98
CA ILE A 285 -2.70 -3.80 -9.86
C ILE A 285 -1.44 -3.64 -9.01
N ASN A 286 -1.41 -2.66 -8.10
CA ASN A 286 -0.27 -2.43 -7.22
C ASN A 286 0.01 -3.60 -6.26
N GLU A 287 -1.02 -4.31 -5.77
CA GLU A 287 -0.82 -5.52 -4.96
C GLU A 287 -0.09 -6.64 -5.71
N LYS A 288 -0.15 -6.66 -7.05
CA LYS A 288 0.53 -7.64 -7.90
C LYS A 288 1.91 -7.19 -8.37
N THR A 289 2.12 -5.88 -8.52
CA THR A 289 3.35 -5.32 -9.09
C THR A 289 4.30 -4.73 -8.06
N GLY A 290 3.78 -4.21 -6.94
CA GLY A 290 4.58 -3.60 -5.87
C GLY A 290 5.25 -2.28 -6.26
N ILE A 291 4.73 -1.56 -7.27
CA ILE A 291 5.35 -0.36 -7.84
C ILE A 291 5.37 0.81 -6.85
N THR A 292 4.30 1.01 -6.10
CA THR A 292 4.16 2.11 -5.13
C THR A 292 3.76 1.59 -3.76
N SER A 293 3.92 2.42 -2.74
CA SER A 293 3.51 2.07 -1.38
C SER A 293 1.99 1.95 -1.30
N PHE A 294 1.48 0.97 -0.56
CA PHE A 294 0.04 0.90 -0.26
C PHE A 294 -0.47 2.13 0.50
N MET A 295 0.42 2.84 1.22
CA MET A 295 0.11 4.09 1.89
C MET A 295 -0.27 5.20 0.90
N ASP A 296 0.20 5.14 -0.35
CA ASP A 296 -0.14 6.09 -1.42
C ASP A 296 -1.59 5.92 -1.91
N PHE A 297 -2.32 4.93 -1.39
CA PHE A 297 -3.75 4.79 -1.64
C PHE A 297 -4.62 5.40 -0.55
N TYR A 298 -4.04 5.80 0.59
CA TYR A 298 -4.80 6.41 1.66
C TYR A 298 -5.38 7.76 1.23
N LEU A 299 -6.64 7.97 1.56
CA LEU A 299 -7.36 9.22 1.32
C LEU A 299 -7.65 9.90 2.65
N GLU A 300 -6.59 10.33 3.35
CA GLU A 300 -6.70 10.88 4.72
C GLU A 300 -7.72 12.00 4.84
N LYS A 301 -7.60 13.08 4.06
CA LYS A 301 -8.50 14.24 4.17
C LYS A 301 -9.95 13.87 3.86
N PHE A 302 -10.16 13.05 2.83
CA PHE A 302 -11.49 12.58 2.43
C PHE A 302 -12.14 11.71 3.52
N CYS A 303 -11.39 10.78 4.10
CA CYS A 303 -11.89 9.88 5.14
C CYS A 303 -12.16 10.62 6.45
N PHE A 304 -11.25 11.48 6.90
CA PHE A 304 -11.42 12.28 8.13
C PHE A 304 -12.50 13.37 7.99
N ALA A 305 -12.88 13.77 6.78
CA ALA A 305 -14.03 14.64 6.56
C ALA A 305 -15.38 13.93 6.80
N GLN A 306 -15.41 12.59 6.87
CA GLN A 306 -16.63 11.84 7.15
C GLN A 306 -16.86 11.64 8.65
N ASN A 307 -18.11 11.43 9.05
CA ASN A 307 -18.43 10.90 10.37
C ASN A 307 -18.18 9.39 10.39
N PHE A 308 -17.02 8.98 10.90
CA PHE A 308 -16.61 7.58 10.89
C PHE A 308 -17.50 6.68 11.76
N GLN A 309 -18.04 7.18 12.89
CA GLN A 309 -18.99 6.43 13.71
C GLN A 309 -20.28 6.08 12.92
N GLU A 310 -20.74 7.01 12.08
CA GLU A 310 -21.87 6.75 11.19
C GLU A 310 -21.50 5.74 10.09
N GLU A 311 -20.28 5.78 9.55
CA GLU A 311 -19.81 4.76 8.59
C GLU A 311 -19.84 3.35 9.21
N ILE A 312 -19.39 3.19 10.46
CA ILE A 312 -19.44 1.92 11.19
C ILE A 312 -20.89 1.42 11.34
N ARG A 313 -21.81 2.32 11.72
CA ARG A 313 -23.24 1.99 11.84
C ARG A 313 -23.84 1.52 10.51
N LEU A 314 -23.49 2.20 9.42
CA LEU A 314 -23.93 1.87 8.07
C LEU A 314 -23.37 0.54 7.58
N ASN A 315 -22.12 0.22 7.92
CA ASN A 315 -21.49 -1.06 7.60
C ASN A 315 -22.29 -2.25 8.14
N LYS A 316 -22.71 -2.17 9.41
CA LYS A 316 -23.54 -3.20 10.06
C LYS A 316 -24.90 -3.38 9.41
N SER A 317 -25.45 -2.30 8.88
CA SER A 317 -26.74 -2.30 8.18
C SER A 317 -26.59 -2.61 6.67
N SER A 318 -25.41 -3.07 6.23
CA SER A 318 -25.08 -3.41 4.83
C SER A 318 -25.22 -2.26 3.81
N TYR A 319 -25.35 -1.01 4.27
CA TYR A 319 -25.45 0.16 3.40
C TYR A 319 -24.13 0.49 2.71
N LYS A 320 -24.17 1.48 1.82
CA LYS A 320 -22.98 2.03 1.17
C LYS A 320 -22.14 2.81 2.18
N THR A 321 -20.90 2.36 2.38
CA THR A 321 -19.96 2.89 3.38
C THR A 321 -18.53 2.89 2.86
N LEU A 322 -17.69 3.80 3.38
CA LEU A 322 -16.24 3.82 3.13
C LEU A 322 -15.54 2.54 3.60
N ILE A 323 -16.09 1.84 4.60
CA ILE A 323 -15.49 0.61 5.16
C ILE A 323 -15.41 -0.52 4.11
N LYS A 324 -16.25 -0.46 3.07
CA LYS A 324 -16.18 -1.38 1.91
C LYS A 324 -14.94 -1.15 1.02
N TYR A 325 -14.25 -0.03 1.21
CA TYR A 325 -13.01 0.32 0.50
C TYR A 325 -11.85 0.43 1.51
N PRO A 326 -11.44 -0.67 2.16
CA PRO A 326 -10.45 -0.61 3.23
C PRO A 326 -9.08 -0.07 2.78
N PHE A 327 -8.73 -0.20 1.50
CA PHE A 327 -7.43 0.27 0.97
C PHE A 327 -7.27 1.80 1.01
N ILE A 328 -8.36 2.58 1.03
CA ILE A 328 -8.30 4.04 1.15
C ILE A 328 -8.27 4.53 2.60
N LEU A 329 -8.60 3.66 3.55
CA LEU A 329 -8.70 4.03 4.96
C LEU A 329 -7.30 4.15 5.55
N PRO A 330 -6.96 5.29 6.17
CA PRO A 330 -5.76 5.40 6.97
C PRO A 330 -5.78 4.38 8.11
N ILE A 331 -4.60 3.90 8.48
CA ILE A 331 -4.41 2.89 9.52
C ILE A 331 -5.08 3.26 10.86
N SER A 332 -5.20 4.55 11.18
CA SER A 332 -5.90 5.02 12.39
C SER A 332 -7.39 4.70 12.38
N LEU A 333 -8.06 4.88 11.24
CA LEU A 333 -9.49 4.55 11.10
C LEU A 333 -9.71 3.04 11.04
N LYS A 334 -8.76 2.30 10.45
CA LYS A 334 -8.76 0.84 10.49
C LYS A 334 -8.68 0.31 11.92
N SER A 335 -7.79 0.89 12.74
CA SER A 335 -7.68 0.57 14.16
C SER A 335 -8.98 0.91 14.93
N GLU A 336 -9.56 2.10 14.67
CA GLU A 336 -10.83 2.51 15.29
C GLU A 336 -11.99 1.57 14.93
N PHE A 337 -12.05 1.08 13.69
CA PHE A 337 -13.03 0.08 13.27
C PHE A 337 -12.88 -1.24 14.05
N ILE A 338 -11.66 -1.77 14.16
CA ILE A 338 -11.36 -3.00 14.92
C ILE A 338 -11.76 -2.83 16.38
N LYS A 339 -11.40 -1.70 16.98
CA LYS A 339 -11.79 -1.34 18.36
C LYS A 339 -13.31 -1.33 18.51
N SER A 340 -14.05 -0.75 17.58
CA SER A 340 -15.52 -0.72 17.65
C SER A 340 -16.10 -2.14 17.60
N GLU A 341 -15.68 -2.97 16.65
CA GLU A 341 -16.17 -4.34 16.51
C GLU A 341 -15.85 -5.18 17.76
N ASN A 342 -14.67 -5.02 18.34
CA ASN A 342 -14.28 -5.69 19.58
C ASN A 342 -15.17 -5.27 20.76
N ASN A 343 -15.39 -3.96 20.94
CA ASN A 343 -16.27 -3.43 21.98
C ASN A 343 -17.71 -3.92 21.84
N ASP A 344 -18.22 -4.04 20.62
CA ASP A 344 -19.55 -4.58 20.39
C ASP A 344 -19.62 -6.07 20.71
N MET A 345 -18.56 -6.83 20.41
CA MET A 345 -18.46 -8.22 20.86
C MET A 345 -18.47 -8.33 22.38
N MET A 346 -17.71 -7.48 23.10
CA MET A 346 -17.69 -7.45 24.57
C MET A 346 -19.09 -7.13 25.13
N LYS A 347 -19.78 -6.14 24.57
CA LYS A 347 -21.14 -5.77 24.97
C LYS A 347 -22.15 -6.88 24.74
N ASN A 348 -22.06 -7.57 23.61
CA ASN A 348 -22.91 -8.72 23.31
C ASN A 348 -22.67 -9.84 24.32
N LYS A 349 -21.41 -10.12 24.66
CA LYS A 349 -21.06 -11.12 25.70
C LYS A 349 -21.56 -10.74 27.09
N LEU A 350 -21.50 -9.47 27.45
CA LEU A 350 -22.07 -8.96 28.68
C LEU A 350 -23.60 -9.15 28.71
N GLN A 351 -24.29 -8.83 27.61
CA GLN A 351 -25.74 -9.06 27.49
C GLN A 351 -26.08 -10.55 27.55
N ASP A 352 -25.35 -11.40 26.84
CA ASP A 352 -25.53 -12.85 26.86
C ASP A 352 -25.38 -13.42 28.28
N ALA A 353 -24.39 -12.94 29.05
CA ALA A 353 -24.22 -13.33 30.44
C ALA A 353 -25.42 -12.89 31.29
N PHE A 354 -25.87 -11.64 31.18
CA PHE A 354 -27.06 -11.17 31.88
C PHE A 354 -28.32 -11.98 31.54
N PHE A 355 -28.54 -12.30 30.25
CA PHE A 355 -29.67 -13.10 29.81
C PHE A 355 -29.58 -14.54 30.31
N THR A 356 -28.41 -15.17 30.21
CA THR A 356 -28.19 -16.54 30.69
C THR A 356 -28.44 -16.63 32.19
N ALA A 357 -28.04 -15.59 32.93
CA ALA A 357 -28.24 -15.53 34.37
C ALA A 357 -29.72 -15.56 34.81
N LEU A 358 -30.63 -15.06 33.96
CA LEU A 358 -32.08 -15.14 34.22
C LEU A 358 -32.63 -16.56 34.18
N PHE A 359 -31.97 -17.49 33.48
CA PHE A 359 -32.47 -18.85 33.26
C PHE A 359 -31.67 -19.93 34.03
N ILE A 360 -30.35 -19.78 34.14
CA ILE A 360 -29.45 -20.83 34.63
C ILE A 360 -28.82 -20.47 36.00
N GLY A 361 -28.98 -19.22 36.47
CA GLY A 361 -28.39 -18.73 37.72
C GLY A 361 -27.09 -17.95 37.51
N GLU A 362 -26.25 -17.80 38.53
CA GLU A 362 -25.09 -16.91 38.46
C GLU A 362 -24.12 -17.27 37.30
N THR A 363 -23.93 -16.34 36.37
CA THR A 363 -22.88 -16.37 35.35
C THR A 363 -22.00 -15.14 35.47
N ALA A 364 -20.68 -15.32 35.42
CA ALA A 364 -19.74 -14.19 35.47
C ALA A 364 -19.93 -13.28 34.23
N PRO A 365 -20.18 -11.97 34.41
CA PRO A 365 -20.37 -11.03 33.29
C PRO A 365 -19.05 -10.61 32.61
N TYR A 366 -17.92 -10.79 33.30
CA TYR A 366 -16.59 -10.38 32.88
C TYR A 366 -15.62 -11.57 32.94
N PHE A 367 -14.50 -11.44 32.23
CA PHE A 367 -13.36 -12.33 32.39
C PHE A 367 -12.43 -11.77 33.46
N PHE A 368 -12.50 -12.34 34.67
CA PHE A 368 -11.67 -11.90 35.78
C PHE A 368 -10.28 -12.53 35.70
N ILE A 369 -9.25 -11.69 35.72
CA ILE A 369 -7.84 -12.08 35.74
C ILE A 369 -7.25 -11.61 37.06
N THR A 370 -7.12 -12.53 38.02
CA THR A 370 -6.49 -12.27 39.32
C THR A 370 -5.11 -12.91 39.32
N VAL A 371 -4.07 -12.09 39.47
CA VAL A 371 -2.67 -12.52 39.32
C VAL A 371 -1.80 -11.95 40.43
N ASN A 372 -0.79 -12.71 40.85
CA ASN A 372 0.22 -12.21 41.77
C ASN A 372 1.35 -11.52 40.98
N ARG A 373 1.72 -10.29 41.34
CA ARG A 373 2.79 -9.54 40.66
C ARG A 373 4.11 -10.31 40.60
N ASN A 374 4.44 -11.04 41.67
CA ASN A 374 5.68 -11.82 41.77
C ASN A 374 5.63 -13.15 41.00
N ASN A 375 4.45 -13.60 40.57
CA ASN A 375 4.24 -14.86 39.85
C ASN A 375 3.38 -14.65 38.58
N LEU A 376 3.49 -13.46 37.99
CA LEU A 376 2.59 -12.98 36.95
C LEU A 376 2.52 -13.95 35.76
N TYR A 377 3.69 -14.42 35.33
CA TYR A 377 3.83 -15.27 34.15
C TYR A 377 3.10 -16.61 34.34
N ASP A 378 3.38 -17.34 35.42
CA ASP A 378 2.79 -18.66 35.67
C ASP A 378 1.28 -18.59 35.98
N ASP A 379 0.84 -17.57 36.71
CA ASP A 379 -0.58 -17.36 37.01
C ASP A 379 -1.38 -17.09 35.73
N MET A 380 -0.86 -16.22 34.87
CA MET A 380 -1.46 -15.93 33.57
C MET A 380 -1.53 -17.18 32.69
N PHE A 381 -0.45 -17.96 32.62
CA PHE A 381 -0.43 -19.17 31.79
C PHE A 381 -1.47 -20.19 32.24
N ARG A 382 -1.60 -20.38 33.55
CA ARG A 382 -2.61 -21.27 34.15
C ARG A 382 -4.03 -20.79 33.83
N LEU A 383 -4.33 -19.51 34.04
CA LEU A 383 -5.65 -18.93 33.77
C LEU A 383 -6.07 -19.08 32.30
N LEU A 384 -5.19 -18.74 31.36
CA LEU A 384 -5.51 -18.82 29.92
C LEU A 384 -5.52 -20.25 29.36
N MET A 385 -4.87 -21.19 30.06
CA MET A 385 -4.94 -22.61 29.73
C MET A 385 -6.32 -23.20 30.07
N GLU A 386 -6.92 -22.76 31.17
CA GLU A 386 -8.22 -23.23 31.66
C GLU A 386 -9.40 -22.47 31.01
N ALA A 387 -9.18 -21.23 30.60
CA ALA A 387 -10.23 -20.40 30.00
C ALA A 387 -10.63 -20.86 28.60
N ASP A 388 -11.95 -21.01 28.40
CA ASP A 388 -12.53 -21.27 27.09
C ASP A 388 -12.61 -20.00 26.22
N ASP A 389 -12.76 -20.19 24.90
CA ASP A 389 -12.81 -19.08 23.95
C ASP A 389 -14.03 -18.16 24.14
N SER A 390 -15.08 -18.63 24.82
CA SER A 390 -16.29 -17.83 25.06
C SER A 390 -16.10 -16.86 26.23
N GLU A 391 -15.38 -17.30 27.27
CA GLU A 391 -15.00 -16.53 28.44
C GLU A 391 -13.96 -15.47 28.07
N ILE A 392 -12.93 -15.85 27.29
CA ILE A 392 -11.84 -14.93 26.87
C ILE A 392 -12.36 -13.74 26.05
N ARG A 393 -13.52 -13.88 25.40
CA ARG A 393 -14.16 -12.80 24.62
C ARG A 393 -15.06 -11.90 25.46
N LYS A 394 -15.15 -12.09 26.77
CA LYS A 394 -15.77 -11.10 27.67
C LYS A 394 -14.81 -9.93 27.88
N GLU A 395 -15.35 -8.80 28.34
CA GLU A 395 -14.51 -7.70 28.82
C GLU A 395 -13.66 -8.18 30.01
N ILE A 396 -12.36 -7.86 29.99
CA ILE A 396 -11.44 -8.29 31.03
C ILE A 396 -11.51 -7.38 32.25
N LYS A 397 -11.32 -7.95 33.43
CA LYS A 397 -11.14 -7.22 34.69
C LYS A 397 -9.90 -7.77 35.39
N ILE A 398 -8.85 -6.97 35.43
CA ILE A 398 -7.56 -7.37 36.00
C ILE A 398 -7.46 -6.90 37.45
N THR A 399 -6.92 -7.75 38.32
CA THR A 399 -6.65 -7.44 39.72
C THR A 399 -5.33 -8.06 40.13
N PHE A 400 -4.43 -7.26 40.70
CA PHE A 400 -3.22 -7.76 41.36
C PHE A 400 -3.54 -8.15 42.80
N GLU A 401 -3.17 -9.38 43.19
CA GLU A 401 -3.46 -9.88 44.54
C GLU A 401 -2.84 -9.00 45.63
N GLY A 402 -3.65 -8.55 46.57
CA GLY A 402 -3.20 -7.71 47.69
C GLY A 402 -3.02 -6.22 47.35
N GLU A 403 -3.34 -5.80 46.12
CA GLU A 403 -3.30 -4.40 45.69
C GLU A 403 -4.71 -3.82 45.57
N GLU A 404 -4.92 -2.61 46.10
CA GLU A 404 -6.18 -1.88 45.91
C GLU A 404 -6.14 -1.09 44.61
N GLY A 405 -7.11 -1.32 43.72
CA GLY A 405 -7.23 -0.57 42.47
C GLY A 405 -8.51 -0.86 41.72
N VAL A 406 -9.15 0.18 41.20
CA VAL A 406 -10.28 0.05 40.27
C VAL A 406 -9.75 0.29 38.87
N ASP A 407 -9.82 -0.73 38.02
CA ASP A 407 -9.28 -0.63 36.67
C ASP A 407 -10.12 0.33 35.81
N SER A 408 -9.55 1.50 35.53
CA SER A 408 -10.03 2.48 34.54
C SER A 408 -9.18 2.45 33.25
N GLY A 409 -8.48 1.34 33.00
CA GLY A 409 -7.58 1.11 31.86
C GLY A 409 -6.09 1.15 32.21
N GLY A 410 -5.72 1.69 33.37
CA GLY A 410 -4.33 1.76 33.83
C GLY A 410 -3.74 0.40 34.19
N ILE A 411 -4.48 -0.37 34.99
CA ILE A 411 -4.08 -1.70 35.46
C ILE A 411 -3.98 -2.64 34.27
N THR A 412 -4.94 -2.56 33.34
CA THR A 412 -4.89 -3.32 32.08
C THR A 412 -3.64 -3.02 31.26
N LYS A 413 -3.27 -1.75 31.06
CA LYS A 413 -2.04 -1.39 30.33
C LYS A 413 -0.78 -1.91 31.02
N GLU A 414 -0.70 -1.74 32.34
CA GLU A 414 0.42 -2.22 33.15
C GLU A 414 0.58 -3.74 33.05
N PHE A 415 -0.51 -4.50 33.18
CA PHE A 415 -0.51 -5.95 33.04
C PHE A 415 0.11 -6.40 31.72
N PHE A 416 -0.34 -5.86 30.58
CA PHE A 416 0.21 -6.23 29.28
C PHE A 416 1.66 -5.78 29.07
N GLN A 417 2.07 -4.67 29.71
CA GLN A 417 3.46 -4.23 29.69
C GLN A 417 4.36 -5.22 30.45
N LEU A 418 4.00 -5.58 31.68
CA LEU A 418 4.74 -6.57 32.48
C LEU A 418 4.82 -7.93 31.77
N ILE A 419 3.71 -8.40 31.19
CA ILE A 419 3.70 -9.64 30.40
C ILE A 419 4.60 -9.54 29.16
N SER A 420 4.61 -8.40 28.47
CA SER A 420 5.51 -8.19 27.32
C SER A 420 6.98 -8.32 27.75
N ASP A 421 7.33 -7.72 28.89
CA ASP A 421 8.70 -7.74 29.42
C ASP A 421 9.12 -9.15 29.87
N GLU A 422 8.24 -9.90 30.52
CA GLU A 422 8.44 -11.32 30.86
C GLU A 422 8.64 -12.19 29.60
N LEU A 423 7.80 -12.01 28.56
CA LEU A 423 7.91 -12.77 27.31
C LEU A 423 9.22 -12.49 26.56
N VAL A 424 9.73 -11.25 26.62
CA VAL A 424 11.01 -10.88 26.02
C VAL A 424 12.18 -11.55 26.75
N GLN A 425 12.05 -11.78 28.05
CA GLN A 425 13.06 -12.42 28.88
C GLN A 425 12.91 -13.96 28.95
N ASP A 426 11.81 -14.52 28.43
CA ASP A 426 11.56 -15.96 28.40
C ASP A 426 12.47 -16.69 27.40
N ASP A 427 13.64 -17.11 27.91
CA ASP A 427 14.62 -17.94 27.21
C ASP A 427 14.18 -19.40 26.96
N TYR A 428 13.05 -19.81 27.53
CA TYR A 428 12.46 -21.13 27.36
C TYR A 428 11.52 -21.18 26.15
N LEU A 429 10.71 -20.15 25.92
CA LEU A 429 9.86 -20.04 24.72
C LEU A 429 10.53 -19.29 23.57
N PHE A 430 11.36 -18.28 23.84
CA PHE A 430 11.94 -17.48 22.79
C PHE A 430 13.45 -17.44 22.85
N LYS A 431 14.06 -17.08 21.72
CA LYS A 431 15.48 -16.76 21.60
C LYS A 431 15.58 -15.45 20.85
N LEU A 432 16.26 -14.48 21.45
CA LEU A 432 16.52 -13.21 20.78
C LEU A 432 17.55 -13.44 19.65
N LYS A 433 17.14 -13.17 18.41
CA LYS A 433 18.00 -13.21 17.22
C LYS A 433 17.88 -11.87 16.51
N ASN A 434 18.98 -11.16 16.29
CA ASN A 434 18.99 -9.84 15.61
C ASN A 434 17.90 -8.87 16.14
N ASN A 435 17.70 -8.82 17.46
CA ASN A 435 16.68 -8.01 18.12
C ASN A 435 15.21 -8.40 17.84
N VAL A 436 14.95 -9.60 17.28
CA VAL A 436 13.61 -10.18 17.19
C VAL A 436 13.48 -11.46 18.03
N LEU A 437 12.31 -11.70 18.61
CA LEU A 437 12.01 -12.94 19.33
C LEU A 437 11.74 -14.08 18.34
N TRP A 438 12.66 -15.04 18.32
CA TRP A 438 12.54 -16.26 17.52
C TRP A 438 12.07 -17.44 18.37
N PHE A 439 11.31 -18.36 17.76
CA PHE A 439 10.81 -19.53 18.45
C PHE A 439 11.93 -20.44 18.95
N SER A 440 11.74 -21.02 20.14
CA SER A 440 12.53 -22.15 20.60
C SER A 440 12.33 -23.36 19.68
N LYS A 441 13.39 -24.17 19.50
CA LYS A 441 13.36 -25.38 18.64
C LYS A 441 12.49 -26.51 19.20
N GLU A 442 12.21 -26.48 20.50
CA GLU A 442 11.39 -27.49 21.14
C GLU A 442 9.91 -27.27 20.82
N ILE A 443 9.19 -28.35 20.54
CA ILE A 443 7.76 -28.28 20.24
C ILE A 443 7.01 -27.97 21.54
N LYS A 444 6.47 -26.75 21.64
CA LYS A 444 5.77 -26.21 22.81
C LYS A 444 4.44 -25.58 22.41
N THR A 445 3.76 -26.19 21.45
CA THR A 445 2.54 -25.69 20.80
C THR A 445 1.51 -25.09 21.76
N LYS A 446 1.19 -25.76 22.88
CA LYS A 446 0.19 -25.27 23.85
C LYS A 446 0.62 -23.96 24.53
N LYS A 447 1.91 -23.80 24.81
CA LYS A 447 2.42 -22.56 25.41
C LYS A 447 2.39 -21.41 24.40
N TYR A 448 2.77 -21.66 23.15
CA TYR A 448 2.62 -20.65 22.10
C TYR A 448 1.16 -20.30 21.84
N GLU A 449 0.23 -21.25 21.96
CA GLU A 449 -1.21 -20.97 21.90
C GLU A 449 -1.67 -20.01 22.99
N ILE A 450 -1.14 -20.13 24.21
CA ILE A 450 -1.39 -19.16 25.28
C ILE A 450 -0.80 -17.79 24.93
N VAL A 451 0.43 -17.73 24.41
CA VAL A 451 1.02 -16.46 23.91
C VAL A 451 0.16 -15.86 22.80
N GLY A 452 -0.39 -16.69 21.93
CA GLY A 452 -1.32 -16.27 20.88
C GLY A 452 -2.57 -15.62 21.46
N LYS A 453 -3.18 -16.25 22.47
CA LYS A 453 -4.33 -15.70 23.20
C LYS A 453 -3.99 -14.35 23.83
N LEU A 454 -2.80 -14.18 24.43
CA LEU A 454 -2.35 -12.91 24.99
C LEU A 454 -2.25 -11.80 23.94
N VAL A 455 -1.63 -12.09 22.80
CA VAL A 455 -1.51 -11.13 21.69
C VAL A 455 -2.89 -10.76 21.17
N GLY A 456 -3.78 -11.74 21.07
CA GLY A 456 -5.18 -11.52 20.71
C GLY A 456 -5.92 -10.66 21.73
N LEU A 457 -5.75 -10.93 23.02
CA LEU A 457 -6.36 -10.18 24.12
C LEU A 457 -5.89 -8.73 24.16
N ALA A 458 -4.61 -8.45 23.90
CA ALA A 458 -4.10 -7.09 23.85
C ALA A 458 -4.78 -6.29 22.71
N LEU A 459 -4.83 -6.87 21.50
CA LEU A 459 -5.57 -6.26 20.38
C LEU A 459 -7.06 -6.12 20.67
N TYR A 460 -7.64 -7.10 21.36
CA TYR A 460 -9.05 -7.12 21.73
C TYR A 460 -9.42 -5.95 22.64
N ASN A 461 -8.50 -5.56 23.53
CA ASN A 461 -8.66 -4.50 24.52
C ASN A 461 -7.99 -3.17 24.14
N ASP A 462 -7.59 -2.98 22.87
CA ASP A 462 -6.95 -1.75 22.38
C ASP A 462 -5.65 -1.39 23.13
N VAL A 463 -4.83 -2.42 23.44
CA VAL A 463 -3.54 -2.29 24.12
C VAL A 463 -2.41 -2.69 23.16
N ILE A 464 -1.39 -1.84 23.07
CA ILE A 464 -0.17 -2.15 22.31
C ILE A 464 0.80 -2.99 23.15
N LEU A 465 1.49 -3.92 22.50
CA LEU A 465 2.47 -4.80 23.12
C LEU A 465 3.90 -4.41 22.78
N ASN A 466 4.79 -4.46 23.77
CA ASN A 466 6.21 -4.23 23.55
C ASN A 466 6.97 -5.52 23.20
N ILE A 467 6.46 -6.30 22.25
CA ILE A 467 7.08 -7.58 21.85
C ILE A 467 7.75 -7.42 20.49
N PRO A 468 9.06 -7.69 20.34
CA PRO A 468 9.76 -7.56 19.06
C PRO A 468 9.58 -8.84 18.24
N PHE A 469 8.34 -9.13 17.83
CA PHE A 469 8.08 -10.25 16.93
C PHE A 469 8.57 -9.96 15.51
N PRO A 470 9.07 -10.98 14.79
CA PRO A 470 9.44 -10.82 13.39
C PRO A 470 8.20 -10.52 12.52
N THR A 471 8.36 -9.64 11.53
CA THR A 471 7.24 -9.04 10.78
C THR A 471 6.39 -10.07 10.03
N PHE A 472 7.00 -11.20 9.61
CA PHE A 472 6.27 -12.24 8.91
C PHE A 472 5.20 -12.93 9.77
N LEU A 473 5.27 -12.87 11.10
CA LEU A 473 4.20 -13.41 11.94
C LEU A 473 2.86 -12.72 11.69
N PHE A 474 2.89 -11.42 11.38
CA PHE A 474 1.70 -10.67 11.00
C PHE A 474 1.18 -11.08 9.61
N LYS A 475 2.07 -11.54 8.69
CA LYS A 475 1.65 -12.22 7.46
C LYS A 475 0.91 -13.52 7.79
N ILE A 476 1.45 -14.32 8.72
CA ILE A 476 0.86 -15.61 9.13
C ILE A 476 -0.52 -15.44 9.77
N PHE A 477 -0.71 -14.47 10.66
CA PHE A 477 -2.02 -14.15 11.24
C PHE A 477 -3.06 -13.81 10.16
N LEU A 478 -2.63 -13.14 9.09
CA LEU A 478 -3.47 -12.80 7.93
C LEU A 478 -3.55 -13.92 6.87
N ASN A 479 -2.94 -15.08 7.09
CA ASN A 479 -2.80 -16.16 6.10
C ASN A 479 -2.09 -15.75 4.81
N LYS A 480 -1.19 -14.77 4.89
CA LYS A 480 -0.25 -14.43 3.81
C LYS A 480 1.04 -15.22 3.99
N LYS A 481 1.69 -15.58 2.88
CA LYS A 481 2.99 -16.25 2.90
C LYS A 481 4.11 -15.24 3.17
N PRO A 482 5.14 -15.62 3.93
CA PRO A 482 6.38 -14.85 4.00
C PRO A 482 7.10 -14.87 2.65
N ASP A 483 7.97 -13.89 2.45
CA ASP A 483 8.87 -13.78 1.30
C ASP A 483 10.34 -13.80 1.74
N LEU A 484 11.25 -13.82 0.77
CA LEU A 484 12.69 -13.90 1.04
C LEU A 484 13.22 -12.72 1.87
N ASN A 485 12.60 -11.55 1.82
CA ASN A 485 13.06 -10.39 2.59
C ASN A 485 12.75 -10.56 4.08
N ASP A 486 11.66 -11.25 4.44
CA ASP A 486 11.34 -11.53 5.84
C ASP A 486 12.44 -12.36 6.53
N LEU A 487 13.10 -13.25 5.78
CA LEU A 487 14.20 -14.07 6.31
C LEU A 487 15.36 -13.19 6.81
N SER A 488 15.52 -11.98 6.29
CA SER A 488 16.61 -11.09 6.68
C SER A 488 16.56 -10.65 8.14
N GLU A 489 15.37 -10.65 8.76
CA GLU A 489 15.21 -10.33 10.18
C GLU A 489 15.79 -11.44 11.07
N ILE A 490 15.75 -12.70 10.62
CA ILE A 490 16.10 -13.86 11.44
C ILE A 490 17.49 -14.41 11.07
N GLU A 491 17.78 -14.53 9.77
CA GLU A 491 19.00 -15.11 9.21
C GLU A 491 19.52 -14.26 8.03
N PRO A 492 20.09 -13.05 8.29
CA PRO A 492 20.48 -12.09 7.26
C PRO A 492 21.54 -12.62 6.30
N GLU A 493 22.51 -13.38 6.80
CA GLU A 493 23.56 -13.97 5.96
C GLU A 493 23.00 -15.01 4.99
N ILE A 494 22.05 -15.86 5.45
CA ILE A 494 21.39 -16.84 4.58
C ILE A 494 20.55 -16.11 3.53
N CYS A 495 19.77 -15.09 3.92
CA CYS A 495 19.01 -14.27 2.99
C CYS A 495 19.91 -13.67 1.90
N LYS A 496 21.07 -13.13 2.28
CA LYS A 496 22.07 -12.58 1.35
C LYS A 496 22.60 -13.63 0.38
N SER A 497 22.99 -14.82 0.86
CA SER A 497 23.45 -15.91 0.00
C SER A 497 22.36 -16.40 -0.96
N LEU A 498 21.11 -16.52 -0.50
CA LEU A 498 19.99 -16.89 -1.34
C LEU A 498 19.71 -15.85 -2.44
N LYS A 499 19.81 -14.55 -2.12
CA LYS A 499 19.73 -13.48 -3.11
C LYS A 499 20.87 -13.53 -4.13
N GLN A 500 22.06 -13.99 -3.75
CA GLN A 500 23.17 -14.20 -4.69
C GLN A 500 22.87 -15.34 -5.66
N ILE A 501 22.29 -16.45 -5.20
CA ILE A 501 21.91 -17.58 -6.05
C ILE A 501 20.94 -17.16 -7.17
N LEU A 502 20.02 -16.24 -6.88
CA LEU A 502 19.11 -15.66 -7.89
C LEU A 502 19.83 -14.88 -9.00
N ASN A 503 21.09 -14.50 -8.80
CA ASN A 503 21.88 -13.73 -9.76
C ASN A 503 23.00 -14.53 -10.43
N TYR A 504 23.23 -15.78 -10.01
CA TYR A 504 24.29 -16.61 -10.60
C TYR A 504 24.00 -17.02 -12.04
N THR A 505 25.06 -17.09 -12.82
CA THR A 505 25.09 -17.65 -14.17
C THR A 505 24.96 -19.18 -14.13
N GLU A 506 24.67 -19.79 -15.27
CA GLU A 506 24.55 -21.24 -15.38
C GLU A 506 25.86 -21.97 -15.01
N GLU A 507 27.01 -21.39 -15.33
CA GLU A 507 28.33 -21.94 -14.98
C GLU A 507 28.58 -21.89 -13.46
N GLU A 508 28.28 -20.76 -12.83
CA GLU A 508 28.41 -20.61 -11.36
C GLU A 508 27.49 -21.58 -10.61
N LEU A 509 26.24 -21.75 -11.06
CA LEU A 509 25.30 -22.72 -10.47
C LEU A 509 25.79 -24.16 -10.59
N LYS A 510 26.39 -24.53 -11.72
CA LYS A 510 27.01 -25.86 -11.90
C LYS A 510 28.21 -26.06 -10.97
N MET A 511 29.04 -25.04 -10.78
CA MET A 511 30.20 -25.09 -9.87
C MET A 511 29.82 -25.19 -8.39
N LEU A 512 28.64 -24.68 -8.01
CA LEU A 512 28.13 -24.79 -6.64
C LEU A 512 27.82 -26.24 -6.23
N GLU A 513 27.48 -27.11 -7.19
CA GLU A 513 27.02 -28.49 -6.95
C GLU A 513 25.93 -28.59 -5.86
N GLN A 514 25.14 -27.52 -5.70
CA GLN A 514 24.10 -27.44 -4.69
C GLN A 514 22.88 -28.26 -5.14
N CYS A 515 22.42 -29.18 -4.30
CA CYS A 515 21.17 -29.90 -4.51
C CYS A 515 20.01 -29.25 -3.72
N PHE A 516 18.77 -29.72 -3.90
CA PHE A 516 17.63 -29.34 -3.06
C PHE A 516 17.70 -29.97 -1.65
N SER A 517 18.86 -29.89 -1.01
CA SER A 517 19.10 -30.31 0.36
C SER A 517 20.06 -29.36 1.07
N ILE A 518 19.83 -29.11 2.34
CA ILE A 518 20.60 -28.18 3.17
C ILE A 518 21.20 -28.89 4.38
N ASN A 519 22.35 -28.41 4.86
CA ASN A 519 22.88 -28.84 6.15
C ASN A 519 22.42 -27.88 7.24
N ARG A 520 21.55 -28.35 8.16
CA ARG A 520 21.06 -27.57 9.29
C ARG A 520 21.44 -28.30 10.59
N ASN A 521 22.33 -27.69 11.37
CA ASN A 521 22.85 -28.24 12.63
C ASN A 521 23.44 -29.67 12.48
N GLY A 522 24.17 -29.93 11.39
CA GLY A 522 24.79 -31.23 11.12
C GLY A 522 23.84 -32.29 10.53
N LYS A 523 22.58 -31.95 10.28
CA LYS A 523 21.60 -32.83 9.62
C LYS A 523 21.34 -32.36 8.20
N ILE A 524 21.33 -33.30 7.27
CA ILE A 524 20.94 -33.03 5.88
C ILE A 524 19.42 -33.09 5.79
N ILE A 525 18.81 -31.96 5.46
CA ILE A 525 17.37 -31.80 5.24
C ILE A 525 17.12 -31.73 3.75
N GLU A 526 16.20 -32.55 3.23
CA GLU A 526 15.74 -32.47 1.84
C GLU A 526 14.57 -31.48 1.75
N LEU A 527 14.74 -30.42 0.97
CA LEU A 527 13.75 -29.33 0.83
C LEU A 527 12.55 -29.73 -0.04
N VAL A 528 12.71 -30.79 -0.83
CA VAL A 528 11.68 -31.41 -1.66
C VAL A 528 11.90 -32.92 -1.65
N PRO A 529 10.91 -33.74 -2.01
CA PRO A 529 11.10 -35.18 -2.12
C PRO A 529 12.27 -35.53 -3.05
N ASN A 530 13.18 -36.40 -2.60
CA ASN A 530 14.40 -36.78 -3.34
C ASN A 530 15.35 -35.59 -3.60
N GLY A 531 15.31 -34.55 -2.77
CA GLY A 531 16.01 -33.29 -3.00
C GLY A 531 17.53 -33.41 -3.06
N LYS A 532 18.14 -34.43 -2.42
CA LYS A 532 19.58 -34.71 -2.52
C LYS A 532 20.06 -35.02 -3.94
N ASN A 533 19.16 -35.50 -4.80
CA ASN A 533 19.47 -35.92 -6.17
C ASN A 533 19.02 -34.90 -7.22
N ILE A 534 18.49 -33.75 -6.79
CA ILE A 534 18.03 -32.69 -7.68
C ILE A 534 19.01 -31.53 -7.56
N LEU A 535 19.83 -31.32 -8.60
CA LEU A 535 20.77 -30.20 -8.67
C LEU A 535 20.04 -28.88 -8.93
N VAL A 536 20.55 -27.81 -8.33
CA VAL A 536 20.08 -26.45 -8.58
C VAL A 536 20.64 -25.96 -9.91
N ASP A 537 19.76 -25.47 -10.78
CA ASP A 537 20.07 -24.95 -12.11
C ASP A 537 19.32 -23.63 -12.37
N ILE A 538 19.53 -23.06 -13.56
CA ILE A 538 18.92 -21.79 -13.96
C ILE A 538 17.38 -21.84 -13.99
N HIS A 539 16.80 -23.01 -14.22
CA HIS A 539 15.36 -23.20 -14.35
C HIS A 539 14.66 -23.43 -13.00
N ASN A 540 15.40 -23.90 -11.98
CA ASN A 540 14.84 -24.27 -10.69
C ASN A 540 15.37 -23.47 -9.49
N ARG A 541 16.37 -22.58 -9.67
CA ARG A 541 16.97 -21.78 -8.59
C ARG A 541 15.97 -20.97 -7.77
N ASP A 542 14.94 -20.40 -8.40
CA ASP A 542 13.89 -19.64 -7.72
C ASP A 542 13.07 -20.54 -6.79
N SER A 543 12.80 -21.78 -7.21
CA SER A 543 12.15 -22.78 -6.36
C SER A 543 13.06 -23.23 -5.22
N PHE A 544 14.37 -23.38 -5.45
CA PHE A 544 15.32 -23.71 -4.38
C PHE A 544 15.34 -22.62 -3.30
N VAL A 545 15.49 -21.36 -3.72
CA VAL A 545 15.51 -20.19 -2.83
C VAL A 545 14.20 -20.09 -2.05
N THR A 546 13.06 -20.26 -2.73
CA THR A 546 11.75 -20.25 -2.09
C THR A 546 11.65 -21.36 -1.03
N ARG A 547 11.98 -22.60 -1.37
CA ARG A 547 11.87 -23.75 -0.44
C ARG A 547 12.82 -23.62 0.76
N TYR A 548 14.04 -23.15 0.54
CA TYR A 548 14.97 -22.94 1.65
C TYR A 548 14.44 -21.85 2.59
N SER A 549 13.95 -20.73 2.05
CA SER A 549 13.37 -19.67 2.87
C SER A 549 12.11 -20.12 3.63
N GLU A 550 11.19 -20.84 2.98
CA GLU A 550 9.98 -21.41 3.59
C GLU A 550 10.34 -22.41 4.70
N TYR A 551 11.34 -23.26 4.48
CA TYR A 551 11.77 -24.23 5.50
C TYR A 551 12.23 -23.55 6.80
N ILE A 552 13.09 -22.53 6.72
CA ILE A 552 13.60 -21.85 7.92
C ILE A 552 12.48 -21.11 8.64
N MET A 553 11.64 -20.37 7.90
CA MET A 553 10.65 -19.48 8.50
C MET A 553 9.41 -20.21 9.00
N LEU A 554 9.01 -21.30 8.32
CA LEU A 554 7.73 -21.96 8.55
C LEU A 554 7.89 -23.40 9.00
N GLU A 555 8.56 -24.25 8.23
CA GLU A 555 8.55 -25.70 8.45
C GLU A 555 9.34 -26.10 9.71
N GLU A 556 10.50 -25.47 9.96
CA GLU A 556 11.32 -25.75 11.16
C GLU A 556 10.55 -25.46 12.46
N MET A 557 9.58 -24.54 12.43
CA MET A 557 8.83 -24.07 13.61
C MET A 557 7.31 -24.26 13.48
N GLU A 558 6.84 -25.11 12.56
CA GLU A 558 5.45 -25.16 12.11
C GLU A 558 4.46 -25.33 13.28
N MET A 559 4.70 -26.32 14.14
CA MET A 559 3.82 -26.62 15.27
C MET A 559 3.75 -25.50 16.32
N ASN A 560 4.81 -24.71 16.46
CA ASN A 560 4.88 -23.60 17.40
C ASN A 560 4.18 -22.35 16.83
N ILE A 561 4.43 -22.06 15.54
CA ILE A 561 3.76 -20.99 14.79
C ILE A 561 2.25 -21.25 14.70
N ASP A 562 1.83 -22.49 14.43
CA ASP A 562 0.41 -22.85 14.39
C ASP A 562 -0.25 -22.69 15.77
N GLY A 563 0.42 -23.11 16.85
CA GLY A 563 -0.04 -22.84 18.22
C GLY A 563 -0.30 -21.36 18.43
N LEU A 564 0.69 -20.50 18.17
CA LEU A 564 0.57 -19.05 18.29
C LEU A 564 -0.61 -18.49 17.49
N LYS A 565 -0.74 -18.91 16.23
CA LYS A 565 -1.83 -18.47 15.34
C LYS A 565 -3.20 -18.92 15.83
N ARG A 566 -3.33 -20.17 16.28
CA ARG A 566 -4.59 -20.72 16.82
C ARG A 566 -5.04 -19.94 18.04
N GLY A 567 -4.13 -19.64 18.96
CA GLY A 567 -4.42 -18.81 20.13
C GLY A 567 -4.87 -17.40 19.77
N PHE A 568 -4.15 -16.74 18.84
CA PHE A 568 -4.50 -15.40 18.39
C PHE A 568 -5.90 -15.32 17.76
N LEU A 569 -6.23 -16.28 16.88
CA LEU A 569 -7.52 -16.35 16.20
C LEU A 569 -8.65 -16.93 17.09
N SER A 570 -8.33 -17.46 18.27
CA SER A 570 -9.32 -17.86 19.28
C SER A 570 -9.98 -16.63 19.91
N VAL A 571 -9.22 -15.53 20.03
CA VAL A 571 -9.70 -14.24 20.58
C VAL A 571 -10.21 -13.32 19.47
N ILE A 572 -9.40 -13.11 18.43
CA ILE A 572 -9.67 -12.14 17.36
C ILE A 572 -10.37 -12.80 16.18
N GLN A 573 -11.50 -12.21 15.75
CA GLN A 573 -12.20 -12.72 14.58
C GLN A 573 -11.44 -12.41 13.29
N LYS A 574 -11.27 -13.41 12.42
CA LYS A 574 -10.48 -13.26 11.18
C LYS A 574 -11.02 -12.17 10.24
N ASN A 575 -12.34 -12.01 10.15
CA ASN A 575 -13.02 -11.03 9.30
C ASN A 575 -12.74 -9.58 9.67
N ILE A 576 -12.48 -9.27 10.95
CA ILE A 576 -12.22 -7.88 11.38
C ILE A 576 -10.78 -7.42 11.12
N ILE A 577 -9.86 -8.35 10.81
CA ILE A 577 -8.45 -8.04 10.50
C ILE A 577 -8.05 -8.38 9.06
N SER A 578 -8.85 -9.17 8.32
CA SER A 578 -8.45 -9.70 7.01
C SER A 578 -8.18 -8.65 5.93
N PHE A 579 -8.70 -7.44 6.10
CA PHE A 579 -8.49 -6.32 5.16
C PHE A 579 -7.18 -5.55 5.42
N LEU A 580 -6.49 -5.84 6.52
CA LEU A 580 -5.23 -5.18 6.86
C LEU A 580 -4.08 -5.67 5.98
N GLN A 581 -3.12 -4.79 5.75
CA GLN A 581 -1.79 -5.20 5.33
C GLN A 581 -0.99 -5.72 6.55
N PRO A 582 -0.03 -6.64 6.36
CA PRO A 582 0.76 -7.19 7.46
C PRO A 582 1.43 -6.12 8.33
N SER A 583 2.02 -5.10 7.70
CA SER A 583 2.65 -3.97 8.39
C SER A 583 1.63 -3.04 9.07
N GLU A 584 0.36 -3.05 8.67
CA GLU A 584 -0.70 -2.36 9.41
C GLU A 584 -1.06 -3.14 10.68
N LEU A 585 -1.25 -4.46 10.57
CA LEU A 585 -1.55 -5.31 11.72
C LEU A 585 -0.43 -5.28 12.75
N GLU A 586 0.82 -5.37 12.31
CA GLU A 586 2.00 -5.20 13.16
C GLU A 586 1.92 -3.90 13.95
N LYS A 587 1.78 -2.76 13.27
CA LYS A 587 1.75 -1.46 13.94
C LYS A 587 0.56 -1.35 14.90
N ILE A 588 -0.60 -1.91 14.57
CA ILE A 588 -1.77 -1.88 15.48
C ILE A 588 -1.51 -2.70 16.75
N ILE A 589 -0.89 -3.87 16.65
CA ILE A 589 -0.62 -4.75 17.80
C ILE A 589 0.57 -4.24 18.63
N VAL A 590 1.62 -3.80 17.95
CA VAL A 590 2.96 -3.60 18.53
C VAL A 590 3.29 -2.13 18.71
N GLY A 591 2.62 -1.23 17.99
CA GLY A 591 2.92 0.19 17.93
C GLY A 591 4.06 0.51 16.95
N CYS A 592 4.30 1.81 16.77
CA CYS A 592 5.39 2.33 15.95
C CYS A 592 6.64 2.55 16.82
N SER A 593 7.77 1.97 16.41
CA SER A 593 9.08 2.18 17.05
C SER A 593 9.73 3.51 16.69
N THR A 594 9.36 4.10 15.56
CA THR A 594 9.84 5.41 15.12
C THR A 594 8.94 6.51 15.66
N ILE A 595 9.54 7.42 16.42
CA ILE A 595 8.83 8.54 17.05
C ILE A 595 8.89 9.75 16.11
N ASN A 596 7.74 10.21 15.63
CA ASN A 596 7.62 11.48 14.93
C ASN A 596 7.09 12.53 15.91
N VAL A 597 8.00 13.30 16.50
CA VAL A 597 7.70 14.30 17.52
C VAL A 597 6.76 15.39 16.97
N GLY A 598 6.91 15.80 15.70
CA GLY A 598 6.01 16.74 15.04
C GLY A 598 4.54 16.28 15.02
N LYS A 599 4.28 15.02 14.66
CA LYS A 599 2.92 14.44 14.68
C LYS A 599 2.35 14.33 16.10
N LEU A 600 3.20 14.01 17.08
CA LEU A 600 2.81 14.02 18.49
C LEU A 600 2.41 15.44 18.94
N GLN A 601 3.18 16.45 18.54
CA GLN A 601 2.91 17.84 18.84
C GLN A 601 1.61 18.35 18.21
N GLU A 602 1.34 17.99 16.96
CA GLU A 602 0.12 18.37 16.23
C GLU A 602 -1.17 17.88 16.91
N THR A 603 -1.09 16.73 17.58
CA THR A 603 -2.24 16.08 18.22
C THR A 603 -2.35 16.35 19.71
N ALA A 604 -1.30 16.86 20.34
CA ALA A 604 -1.24 17.06 21.79
C ALA A 604 -2.29 18.06 22.30
N ALA A 605 -2.77 17.81 23.52
CA ALA A 605 -3.67 18.70 24.24
C ALA A 605 -2.93 19.40 25.38
N TYR A 606 -3.34 20.64 25.68
CA TYR A 606 -2.72 21.45 26.72
C TYR A 606 -3.81 21.93 27.68
N SER A 607 -3.56 21.79 28.99
CA SER A 607 -4.43 22.28 30.04
C SER A 607 -3.65 23.19 30.98
N GLY A 608 -4.10 24.43 31.16
CA GLY A 608 -3.37 25.45 31.91
C GLY A 608 -2.15 26.03 31.18
N PHE A 609 -1.82 25.54 29.99
CA PHE A 609 -0.85 26.14 29.06
C PHE A 609 -1.52 26.42 27.71
N ALA A 610 -1.08 27.47 27.02
CA ALA A 610 -1.34 27.63 25.59
C ALA A 610 -0.30 26.87 24.77
N SER A 611 -0.64 26.39 23.57
CA SER A 611 0.27 25.64 22.70
C SER A 611 1.52 26.43 22.29
N ASN A 612 1.44 27.77 22.27
CA ASN A 612 2.54 28.69 21.99
C ASN A 612 3.27 29.21 23.25
N SER A 613 2.97 28.66 24.43
CA SER A 613 3.64 29.06 25.67
C SER A 613 5.14 28.76 25.57
N PRO A 614 6.04 29.66 26.03
CA PRO A 614 7.49 29.45 25.89
C PRO A 614 7.97 28.10 26.45
N LEU A 615 7.39 27.64 27.56
CA LEU A 615 7.72 26.36 28.17
C LEU A 615 7.25 25.15 27.34
N VAL A 616 6.07 25.24 26.71
CA VAL A 616 5.54 24.20 25.82
C VAL A 616 6.38 24.12 24.55
N VAL A 617 6.73 25.26 23.96
CA VAL A 617 7.62 25.31 22.79
C VAL A 617 8.99 24.72 23.15
N ALA A 618 9.55 25.07 24.32
CA ALA A 618 10.79 24.50 24.81
C ALA A 618 10.69 22.97 25.03
N PHE A 619 9.58 22.47 25.57
CA PHE A 619 9.34 21.03 25.73
C PHE A 619 9.47 20.29 24.39
N TRP A 620 8.78 20.75 23.34
CA TRP A 620 8.84 20.09 22.03
C TRP A 620 10.21 20.19 21.38
N GLN A 621 10.90 21.33 21.53
CA GLN A 621 12.28 21.48 21.06
C GLN A 621 13.23 20.51 21.77
N ILE A 622 13.06 20.33 23.09
CA ILE A 622 13.86 19.36 23.86
C ILE A 622 13.56 17.93 23.40
N PHE A 623 12.28 17.60 23.20
CA PHE A 623 11.87 16.27 22.76
C PHE A 623 12.43 15.94 21.36
N GLU A 624 12.38 16.89 20.41
CA GLU A 624 12.98 16.74 19.08
C GLU A 624 14.52 16.57 19.16
N GLN A 625 15.18 17.26 20.09
CA GLN A 625 16.64 17.21 20.28
C GLN A 625 17.14 15.97 21.02
N TYR A 626 16.26 15.24 21.71
CA TYR A 626 16.62 14.00 22.39
C TYR A 626 17.03 12.91 21.40
N SER A 627 17.99 12.07 21.82
CA SER A 627 18.34 10.84 21.10
C SER A 627 17.14 9.89 21.03
N SER A 628 17.16 8.91 20.12
CA SER A 628 16.05 7.95 19.98
C SER A 628 15.72 7.23 21.30
N ASP A 629 16.73 6.88 22.10
CA ASP A 629 16.52 6.21 23.38
C ASP A 629 15.96 7.15 24.45
N GLU A 630 16.36 8.42 24.45
CA GLU A 630 15.78 9.44 25.34
C GLU A 630 14.33 9.76 24.94
N GLN A 631 14.01 9.81 23.65
CA GLN A 631 12.66 9.99 23.14
C GLN A 631 11.74 8.84 23.58
N LYS A 632 12.21 7.59 23.45
CA LYS A 632 11.51 6.40 23.95
C LYS A 632 11.34 6.43 25.46
N SER A 633 12.37 6.83 26.19
CA SER A 633 12.32 6.94 27.66
C SER A 633 11.32 8.00 28.12
N LEU A 634 11.25 9.15 27.42
CA LEU A 634 10.26 10.18 27.70
C LEU A 634 8.85 9.71 27.34
N LEU A 635 8.68 9.01 26.23
CA LEU A 635 7.39 8.44 25.87
C LEU A 635 6.94 7.43 26.93
N MET A 636 7.80 6.49 27.31
CA MET A 636 7.57 5.54 28.40
C MET A 636 7.17 6.25 29.69
N PHE A 637 7.88 7.32 30.06
CA PHE A 637 7.55 8.13 31.24
C PHE A 637 6.13 8.71 31.19
N ILE A 638 5.64 9.14 30.02
CA ILE A 638 4.33 9.79 29.88
C ILE A 638 3.19 8.78 29.66
N THR A 639 3.42 7.74 28.87
CA THR A 639 2.37 6.83 28.36
C THR A 639 2.42 5.44 28.97
N GLY A 640 3.51 5.08 29.64
CA GLY A 640 3.79 3.70 30.08
C GLY A 640 4.18 2.76 28.94
N ASN A 641 4.53 3.28 27.76
CA ASN A 641 5.01 2.49 26.64
C ASN A 641 6.06 3.25 25.81
N GLU A 642 7.11 2.57 25.35
CA GLU A 642 8.15 3.19 24.51
C GLU A 642 7.78 3.30 23.02
N ARG A 643 6.66 2.71 22.61
CA ARG A 643 6.13 2.73 21.24
C ARG A 643 4.89 3.62 21.15
N VAL A 644 4.74 4.25 19.99
CA VAL A 644 3.59 5.13 19.73
C VAL A 644 2.45 4.29 19.17
N PRO A 645 1.24 4.30 19.76
CA PRO A 645 0.07 3.66 19.17
C PRO A 645 -0.21 4.20 17.77
N VAL A 646 -0.86 3.38 16.95
CA VAL A 646 -1.22 3.80 15.60
C VAL A 646 -2.33 4.85 15.64
N GLY A 647 -2.02 6.01 15.06
CA GLY A 647 -3.01 7.00 14.68
C GLY A 647 -3.19 8.14 15.67
N ASN A 648 -3.85 9.19 15.17
CA ASN A 648 -4.16 10.42 15.90
C ASN A 648 -5.47 10.25 16.72
N ASN A 649 -5.63 9.14 17.43
CA ASN A 649 -6.83 8.91 18.24
C ASN A 649 -6.88 9.99 19.35
N PRO A 650 -8.00 10.72 19.53
CA PRO A 650 -8.13 11.69 20.61
C PRO A 650 -7.86 11.10 22.01
N ASN A 651 -8.08 9.80 22.21
CA ASN A 651 -7.79 9.10 23.46
C ASN A 651 -6.33 8.65 23.60
N SER A 652 -5.51 8.75 22.55
CA SER A 652 -4.07 8.47 22.57
C SER A 652 -3.21 9.75 22.54
N LYS A 653 -3.83 10.94 22.63
CA LYS A 653 -3.13 12.21 22.64
C LYS A 653 -2.27 12.36 23.89
N LEU A 654 -1.07 12.93 23.72
CA LEU A 654 -0.28 13.40 24.84
C LEU A 654 -0.94 14.66 25.41
N ILE A 655 -1.17 14.67 26.72
CA ILE A 655 -1.77 15.81 27.42
C ILE A 655 -0.71 16.45 28.30
N ILE A 656 -0.45 17.75 28.12
CA ILE A 656 0.47 18.51 28.99
C ILE A 656 -0.34 19.43 29.89
N VAL A 657 -0.26 19.22 31.18
CA VAL A 657 -1.04 19.94 32.20
C VAL A 657 -0.11 20.76 33.08
N ARG A 658 -0.44 22.02 33.31
CA ARG A 658 0.27 22.87 34.28
C ARG A 658 0.13 22.30 35.69
N ASN A 659 1.25 22.01 36.34
CA ASN A 659 1.31 21.43 37.69
C ASN A 659 1.94 22.40 38.71
N GLY A 660 1.35 23.58 38.83
CA GLY A 660 1.82 24.65 39.72
C GLY A 660 2.91 25.54 39.12
N CYS A 661 3.47 26.40 39.97
CA CYS A 661 4.51 27.38 39.63
C CYS A 661 5.91 26.74 39.56
N ASP A 662 6.92 27.56 39.22
CA ASP A 662 8.32 27.14 39.23
C ASP A 662 8.70 26.52 40.58
N THR A 663 9.38 25.38 40.50
CA THR A 663 9.69 24.53 41.64
C THR A 663 10.90 23.65 41.29
N ASP A 664 11.48 23.01 42.30
CA ASP A 664 12.55 22.03 42.11
C ASP A 664 12.04 20.58 42.04
N ARG A 665 10.73 20.37 42.22
CA ARG A 665 10.07 19.09 41.98
C ARG A 665 10.27 18.66 40.52
N LEU A 666 10.41 17.36 40.31
CA LEU A 666 10.43 16.76 38.99
C LEU A 666 9.04 16.86 38.33
N PRO A 667 8.94 16.82 37.00
CA PRO A 667 7.67 16.56 36.36
C PRO A 667 7.17 15.17 36.79
N SER A 668 5.86 14.97 36.75
CA SER A 668 5.21 13.69 37.05
C SER A 668 4.26 13.31 35.92
N SER A 669 3.84 12.06 35.85
CA SER A 669 2.92 11.58 34.80
C SER A 669 1.72 10.84 35.38
N GLN A 670 0.66 10.81 34.59
CA GLN A 670 -0.48 9.91 34.77
C GLN A 670 -0.59 9.07 33.50
N THR A 671 0.12 7.95 33.48
CA THR A 671 0.28 7.08 32.30
C THR A 671 -1.04 6.53 31.79
N CYS A 672 -2.00 6.27 32.68
CA CYS A 672 -3.37 5.86 32.33
C CYS A 672 -4.00 6.81 31.30
N PHE A 673 -3.72 8.12 31.44
CA PHE A 673 -4.29 9.21 30.65
C PHE A 673 -3.26 9.87 29.71
N ASN A 674 -2.09 9.27 29.50
CA ASN A 674 -1.00 9.84 28.67
C ASN A 674 -0.67 11.30 29.04
N THR A 675 -0.74 11.62 30.34
CA THR A 675 -0.71 13.00 30.83
C THR A 675 0.61 13.33 31.51
N LEU A 676 1.29 14.36 31.03
CA LEU A 676 2.47 14.96 31.66
C LEU A 676 2.05 16.14 32.53
N LEU A 677 2.28 16.03 33.84
CA LEU A 677 2.08 17.08 34.82
C LEU A 677 3.36 17.90 34.92
N LEU A 678 3.36 19.07 34.29
CA LEU A 678 4.54 19.90 34.10
C LEU A 678 4.50 21.16 34.98
N PRO A 679 5.40 21.31 35.97
CA PRO A 679 5.55 22.57 36.68
C PRO A 679 5.99 23.69 35.73
N GLU A 680 5.58 24.93 36.02
CA GLU A 680 5.92 26.09 35.20
C GLU A 680 7.36 26.56 35.43
N TYR A 681 8.34 25.75 35.00
CA TYR A 681 9.76 26.03 35.20
C TYR A 681 10.17 27.37 34.59
N SER A 682 11.04 28.09 35.29
CA SER A 682 11.49 29.44 34.92
C SER A 682 12.30 29.52 33.62
N SER A 683 12.82 28.39 33.11
CA SER A 683 13.58 28.37 31.85
C SER A 683 13.52 27.00 31.15
N GLY A 684 13.72 27.01 29.83
CA GLY A 684 13.88 25.79 29.03
C GLY A 684 15.08 24.95 29.46
N LYS A 685 16.14 25.57 30.01
CA LYS A 685 17.30 24.86 30.57
C LYS A 685 16.89 24.04 31.81
N LYS A 686 16.19 24.66 32.76
CA LYS A 686 15.66 23.98 33.95
C LYS A 686 14.69 22.86 33.56
N LEU A 687 13.83 23.11 32.57
CA LEU A 687 12.94 22.09 32.00
C LEU A 687 13.72 20.88 31.49
N ARG A 688 14.76 21.08 30.67
CA ARG A 688 15.58 19.98 30.12
C ARG A 688 16.25 19.18 31.23
N GLU A 689 16.88 19.86 32.19
CA GLU A 689 17.54 19.23 33.33
C GLU A 689 16.55 18.36 34.13
N LYS A 690 15.37 18.90 34.44
CA LYS A 690 14.33 18.19 35.21
C LYS A 690 13.68 17.04 34.44
N LEU A 691 13.44 17.20 33.14
CA LEU A 691 12.95 16.10 32.28
C LEU A 691 13.97 14.98 32.18
N THR A 692 15.24 15.28 31.88
CA THR A 692 16.30 14.28 31.79
C THR A 692 16.50 13.56 33.13
N GLN A 693 16.40 14.29 34.25
CA GLN A 693 16.41 13.69 35.57
C GLN A 693 15.21 12.76 35.79
N ALA A 694 13.99 13.18 35.43
CA ALA A 694 12.78 12.35 35.59
C ALA A 694 12.88 11.05 34.77
N ILE A 695 13.24 11.13 33.48
CA ILE A 695 13.30 9.95 32.61
C ILE A 695 14.41 8.98 33.02
N SER A 696 15.55 9.48 33.53
CA SER A 696 16.64 8.63 34.01
C SER A 696 16.28 7.90 35.30
N MET A 697 15.48 8.53 36.17
CA MET A 697 15.00 7.91 37.41
C MET A 697 13.90 6.86 37.17
N THR A 698 13.09 6.98 36.10
CA THR A 698 12.10 5.96 35.73
C THR A 698 12.69 4.64 35.25
N LYS A 699 13.94 4.62 34.75
CA LYS A 699 14.60 3.35 34.38
C LYS A 699 14.79 2.38 35.57
N GLY A 700 14.59 2.84 36.81
CA GLY A 700 14.66 2.04 38.03
C GLY A 700 13.33 1.74 38.73
N PHE A 701 12.18 2.16 38.19
CA PHE A 701 10.86 1.91 38.80
C PHE A 701 10.23 0.55 38.43
N PHE A 702 10.98 -0.36 37.80
CA PHE A 702 10.58 -1.75 37.55
C PHE A 702 10.50 -2.63 38.82
N LEU A 703 10.67 -2.04 40.01
CA LEU A 703 10.67 -2.72 41.30
C LEU A 703 10.04 -1.81 42.35
N LEU A 704 8.72 -1.80 42.43
CA LEU A 704 7.99 -1.55 43.68
C LEU A 704 6.77 -2.46 43.74
#